data_AF-A0A652Z0U3-F1
#
_entry.id   AF-A0A652Z0U3-F1
#
_cell.length_a   1.000
_cell.length_b   1.000
_cell.length_c   1.000
_cell.angle_alpha   90.00
_cell.angle_beta   90.00
_cell.angle_gamma   90.00
#
_symmetry.space_group_name_H-M   'P 1'
#
loop_
_entity.id
_entity.type
_entity.pdbx_description
1 polymer ?
#
loop_
_entity_poly.entity_id
_entity_poly.type
_entity_poly.pdbx_seq_one_letter_code
_entity_poly.pdbx_strand_id
1 'polypeptide(L)'
;MTAQLNYLMCAPDHYDVDYVINPWMEGNVHKSSRDRAVVQWQKLHEVLKGLVNVELVTPAKGWPDMVFTANAGLVLGDKAVLSRFLHKERQGEEPYFKAWFESKGFTVFELPKDLPFEGAGDALFDRNGGWLWAGYGFRSELDAHPYLAKWLDVEVLSLRLIDNRFYHLDTCFCPLTGGYLLYYPPAFDSYSNRLIEMRVPSDKRIIIEEADAVNFACNAVNVDRNVVMNKISDRLKQRITNAGFTVIETPLTEFLKAGGAAKCLTLRTIEVPISSEQEAIEPSGVEARIVELTGHLLDSGIINRALDLVTDNGGSFQVLEFNLGEQRQSTSLARIRISAPSHDLMETIMGELIEIGAVLQDRDTCAANLEPVLQDGVAPDDFYVSTIYPTEACVDGEWIRCTNQRMDAAIAISADGSANCKLLRDLVVGDRVVVGYDGVRTVRKPEARDTAKKEEFSFMGAGVSSERRVELIVEQIAWELRQIRDRGGKLVVSCGPVVVHTGGAPHLAYLIREGYVQSMLGGNAIAVHDMEQSSMGTSLGVDLKRGVSVKGGHRHHLKVINSVRRYGSIHKAVEAGFVKTGVMYECVTNNIPFVLAGSIRDDGPLPDTVMDLLEAQRLYSEQIRNADMILMLSSMLHSIGVGNMTPAGVKMVCVDINPAVVTKLSDRGSVESVGVVTDVGLFLSLLVQQLKKMDSPVAVGV
;
A
#
# COMPACT_ATOMS: atom_id res chain seq x y z
N MET A 1 -25.80 -35.45 -7.11
CA MET A 1 -26.63 -34.24 -6.94
C MET A 1 -25.73 -33.20 -6.33
N THR A 2 -25.38 -32.13 -7.05
CA THR A 2 -24.68 -30.98 -6.46
C THR A 2 -25.56 -30.42 -5.34
N ALA A 3 -25.02 -30.27 -4.13
CA ALA A 3 -25.77 -29.67 -3.04
C ALA A 3 -26.27 -28.29 -3.48
N GLN A 4 -27.58 -28.07 -3.40
CA GLN A 4 -28.19 -26.81 -3.79
C GLN A 4 -27.68 -25.72 -2.83
N LEU A 5 -27.08 -24.65 -3.37
CA LEU A 5 -26.55 -23.55 -2.57
C LEU A 5 -27.68 -22.91 -1.74
N ASN A 6 -27.34 -22.49 -0.52
CA ASN A 6 -28.27 -21.85 0.41
C ASN A 6 -27.76 -20.47 0.83
N TYR A 7 -28.67 -19.50 0.88
CA TYR A 7 -28.40 -18.14 1.33
C TYR A 7 -29.39 -17.72 2.40
N LEU A 8 -28.91 -17.00 3.41
CA LEU A 8 -29.71 -16.31 4.40
C LEU A 8 -29.92 -14.85 3.95
N MET A 9 -31.14 -14.35 4.11
CA MET A 9 -31.52 -12.94 3.97
C MET A 9 -32.43 -12.50 5.12
N CYS A 10 -32.65 -11.19 5.28
CA CYS A 10 -33.62 -10.64 6.24
C CYS A 10 -34.49 -9.60 5.52
N ALA A 11 -35.81 -9.67 5.72
CA ALA A 11 -36.75 -8.75 5.10
C ALA A 11 -36.63 -7.32 5.69
N PRO A 12 -36.83 -6.26 4.89
CA PRO A 12 -36.66 -4.87 5.32
C PRO A 12 -37.87 -4.29 6.06
N ASP A 13 -38.60 -5.11 6.83
CA ASP A 13 -39.85 -4.72 7.52
C ASP A 13 -39.65 -3.58 8.53
N HIS A 14 -38.44 -3.52 9.11
CA HIS A 14 -38.02 -2.53 10.09
C HIS A 14 -36.83 -1.69 9.61
N TYR A 15 -36.51 -1.75 8.32
CA TYR A 15 -35.40 -1.00 7.74
C TYR A 15 -35.68 0.51 7.77
N ASP A 16 -34.66 1.26 8.18
CA ASP A 16 -34.46 2.70 8.02
C ASP A 16 -32.96 3.03 8.26
N VAL A 17 -32.54 4.26 7.99
CA VAL A 17 -31.24 4.78 8.44
C VAL A 17 -31.48 5.56 9.73
N ASP A 18 -31.32 4.90 10.87
CA ASP A 18 -31.60 5.49 12.19
C ASP A 18 -30.40 6.25 12.80
N TYR A 19 -29.19 5.93 12.34
CA TYR A 19 -27.92 6.41 12.90
C TYR A 19 -26.83 6.50 11.82
N VAL A 20 -25.64 6.97 12.20
CA VAL A 20 -24.47 7.06 11.32
C VAL A 20 -23.30 6.32 11.95
N ILE A 21 -22.92 5.20 11.33
CA ILE A 21 -21.75 4.37 11.74
C ILE A 21 -20.81 4.08 10.57
N ASN A 22 -21.07 4.69 9.40
CA ASN A 22 -20.20 4.66 8.23
C ASN A 22 -20.44 5.93 7.38
N PRO A 23 -19.51 6.28 6.47
CA PRO A 23 -19.62 7.52 5.68
C PRO A 23 -20.83 7.60 4.75
N TRP A 24 -21.42 6.47 4.35
CA TRP A 24 -22.59 6.46 3.44
C TRP A 24 -23.88 6.85 4.15
N MET A 25 -23.99 6.58 5.45
CA MET A 25 -25.14 6.98 6.27
C MET A 25 -25.18 8.50 6.55
N GLU A 26 -24.04 9.18 6.41
CA GLU A 26 -23.93 10.61 6.66
C GLU A 26 -24.92 11.40 5.77
N GLY A 27 -25.74 12.23 6.40
CA GLY A 27 -26.79 12.98 5.71
C GLY A 27 -27.97 12.15 5.17
N ASN A 28 -28.05 10.85 5.45
CA ASN A 28 -29.13 9.94 5.01
C ASN A 28 -30.10 9.50 6.12
N VAL A 29 -29.89 9.94 7.36
CA VAL A 29 -30.77 9.62 8.51
C VAL A 29 -32.23 9.98 8.19
N HIS A 30 -33.12 9.00 8.36
CA HIS A 30 -34.56 9.06 8.03
C HIS A 30 -34.90 9.49 6.59
N LYS A 31 -33.95 9.35 5.65
CA LYS A 31 -34.18 9.58 4.22
C LYS A 31 -34.39 8.29 3.42
N SER A 32 -34.52 7.14 4.10
CA SER A 32 -34.87 5.88 3.46
C SER A 32 -36.36 5.85 3.10
N SER A 33 -36.68 5.37 1.89
CA SER A 33 -38.06 5.07 1.52
C SER A 33 -38.31 3.58 1.71
N ARG A 34 -39.03 3.22 2.78
CA ARG A 34 -39.32 1.81 3.09
C ARG A 34 -40.04 1.09 1.95
N ASP A 35 -41.02 1.72 1.31
CA ASP A 35 -41.73 1.12 0.18
C ASP A 35 -40.78 0.79 -0.98
N ARG A 36 -39.86 1.71 -1.30
CA ARG A 36 -38.84 1.47 -2.32
C ARG A 36 -37.85 0.39 -1.87
N ALA A 37 -37.43 0.39 -0.60
CA ALA A 37 -36.53 -0.62 -0.05
C ALA A 37 -37.14 -2.02 -0.14
N VAL A 38 -38.43 -2.17 0.18
CA VAL A 38 -39.18 -3.43 0.05
C VAL A 38 -39.20 -3.88 -1.42
N VAL A 39 -39.53 -3.00 -2.37
CA VAL A 39 -39.55 -3.34 -3.81
C VAL A 39 -38.16 -3.75 -4.31
N GLN A 40 -37.11 -3.04 -3.91
CA GLN A 40 -35.73 -3.33 -4.31
C GLN A 40 -35.24 -4.66 -3.72
N TRP A 41 -35.51 -4.90 -2.44
CA TRP A 41 -35.18 -6.14 -1.76
C TRP A 41 -35.92 -7.33 -2.35
N GLN A 42 -37.23 -7.19 -2.60
CA GLN A 42 -38.04 -8.25 -3.22
C GLN A 42 -37.49 -8.65 -4.59
N LYS A 43 -37.07 -7.68 -5.42
CA LYS A 43 -36.43 -7.99 -6.71
C LYS A 43 -35.15 -8.81 -6.55
N LEU A 44 -34.28 -8.44 -5.62
CA LEU A 44 -33.07 -9.21 -5.34
C LEU A 44 -33.42 -10.62 -4.85
N HIS A 45 -34.36 -10.73 -3.91
CA HIS A 45 -34.83 -12.00 -3.36
C HIS A 45 -35.42 -12.92 -4.45
N GLU A 46 -36.25 -12.40 -5.36
CA GLU A 46 -36.82 -13.19 -6.47
C GLU A 46 -35.74 -13.64 -7.47
N VAL A 47 -34.79 -12.78 -7.79
CA VAL A 47 -33.64 -13.14 -8.64
C VAL A 47 -32.84 -14.27 -8.00
N LEU A 48 -32.54 -14.18 -6.70
CA LEU A 48 -31.77 -15.20 -5.99
C LEU A 48 -32.56 -16.50 -5.82
N LYS A 49 -33.85 -16.45 -5.51
CA LYS A 49 -34.71 -17.64 -5.46
C LYS A 49 -34.78 -18.41 -6.77
N GLY A 50 -34.63 -17.72 -7.90
CA GLY A 50 -34.52 -18.36 -9.21
C GLY A 50 -33.21 -19.14 -9.43
N LEU A 51 -32.20 -18.90 -8.59
CA LEU A 51 -30.85 -19.46 -8.73
C LEU A 51 -30.47 -20.42 -7.58
N VAL A 52 -30.90 -20.12 -6.35
CA VAL A 52 -30.48 -20.79 -5.11
C VAL A 52 -31.63 -20.92 -4.11
N ASN A 53 -31.44 -21.72 -3.06
CA ASN A 53 -32.35 -21.68 -1.92
C ASN A 53 -32.10 -20.40 -1.09
N VAL A 54 -33.18 -19.77 -0.63
CA VAL A 54 -33.11 -18.55 0.20
C VAL A 54 -33.94 -18.77 1.46
N GLU A 55 -33.27 -18.71 2.60
CA GLU A 55 -33.87 -18.72 3.93
C GLU A 55 -33.93 -17.31 4.51
N LEU A 56 -34.90 -17.09 5.40
CA LEU A 56 -35.11 -15.78 6.03
C LEU A 56 -34.93 -15.87 7.54
N VAL A 57 -34.23 -14.90 8.11
CA VAL A 57 -34.30 -14.59 9.55
C VAL A 57 -35.45 -13.63 9.80
N THR A 58 -36.10 -13.74 10.97
CA THR A 58 -37.17 -12.84 11.36
C THR A 58 -36.59 -11.46 11.67
N PRO A 59 -37.07 -10.37 11.02
CA PRO A 59 -36.61 -9.02 11.32
C PRO A 59 -37.02 -8.61 12.73
N ALA A 60 -36.16 -7.87 13.43
CA ALA A 60 -36.44 -7.35 14.77
C ALA A 60 -36.54 -5.82 14.78
N LYS A 61 -37.55 -5.31 15.48
CA LYS A 61 -37.77 -3.86 15.60
C LYS A 61 -36.66 -3.23 16.45
N GLY A 62 -36.13 -2.10 15.98
CA GLY A 62 -35.01 -1.39 16.63
C GLY A 62 -33.63 -1.80 16.12
N TRP A 63 -33.55 -2.80 15.22
CA TRP A 63 -32.32 -3.28 14.61
C TRP A 63 -32.44 -3.21 13.08
N PRO A 64 -32.44 -1.98 12.50
CA PRO A 64 -32.74 -1.77 11.08
C PRO A 64 -31.74 -2.46 10.16
N ASP A 65 -30.49 -2.60 10.60
CA ASP A 65 -29.37 -3.19 9.85
C ASP A 65 -29.36 -4.73 9.86
N MET A 66 -30.33 -5.40 10.50
CA MET A 66 -30.48 -6.87 10.40
C MET A 66 -30.68 -7.36 8.96
N VAL A 67 -31.13 -6.47 8.06
CA VAL A 67 -31.18 -6.73 6.60
C VAL A 67 -29.82 -7.14 6.03
N PHE A 68 -28.72 -6.67 6.62
CA PHE A 68 -27.34 -6.94 6.20
C PHE A 68 -26.82 -8.24 6.82
N THR A 69 -27.41 -9.34 6.39
CA THR A 69 -27.10 -10.69 6.89
C THR A 69 -25.69 -11.17 6.58
N ALA A 70 -24.97 -10.56 5.62
CA ALA A 70 -23.55 -10.83 5.42
C ALA A 70 -22.74 -10.65 6.71
N ASN A 71 -23.15 -9.72 7.56
CA ASN A 71 -22.49 -9.46 8.84
C ASN A 71 -23.03 -10.31 9.99
N ALA A 72 -23.88 -11.31 9.76
CA ALA A 72 -24.35 -12.19 10.83
C ALA A 72 -23.23 -13.07 11.40
N GLY A 73 -22.30 -13.48 10.54
CA GLY A 73 -21.18 -14.34 10.89
C GLY A 73 -20.47 -14.86 9.64
N LEU A 74 -19.54 -15.79 9.84
CA LEU A 74 -18.82 -16.49 8.80
C LEU A 74 -19.05 -18.00 8.91
N VAL A 75 -19.45 -18.65 7.82
CA VAL A 75 -19.87 -20.06 7.82
C VAL A 75 -18.95 -20.89 6.94
N LEU A 76 -18.47 -22.03 7.45
CA LEU A 76 -17.76 -23.05 6.68
C LEU A 76 -18.14 -24.46 7.20
N GLY A 77 -18.68 -25.30 6.32
CA GLY A 77 -19.19 -26.61 6.72
C GLY A 77 -20.32 -26.49 7.74
N ASP A 78 -20.14 -27.12 8.90
CA ASP A 78 -21.07 -27.12 10.05
C ASP A 78 -20.70 -26.08 11.12
N LYS A 79 -19.69 -25.24 10.86
CA LYS A 79 -19.19 -24.23 11.81
C LYS A 79 -19.62 -22.84 11.40
N ALA A 80 -19.97 -22.02 12.39
CA ALA A 80 -20.26 -20.61 12.22
C ALA A 80 -19.46 -19.78 13.24
N VAL A 81 -18.64 -18.84 12.80
CA VAL A 81 -18.08 -17.81 13.69
C VAL A 81 -19.08 -16.66 13.72
N LEU A 82 -19.70 -16.44 14.88
CA LEU A 82 -20.66 -15.35 15.07
C LEU A 82 -19.93 -14.01 14.99
N SER A 83 -20.56 -13.04 14.33
CA SER A 83 -20.04 -11.67 14.34
C SER A 83 -20.11 -11.05 15.72
N ARG A 84 -19.12 -10.19 15.99
CA ARG A 84 -19.06 -9.32 17.15
C ARG A 84 -18.93 -7.88 16.65
N PHE A 85 -20.00 -7.09 16.76
CA PHE A 85 -20.03 -5.78 16.12
C PHE A 85 -19.22 -4.74 16.90
N LEU A 86 -18.49 -3.89 16.17
CA LEU A 86 -17.76 -2.77 16.76
C LEU A 86 -18.73 -1.74 17.38
N HIS A 87 -19.80 -1.43 16.65
CA HIS A 87 -20.78 -0.41 17.02
C HIS A 87 -21.94 -0.99 17.84
N LYS A 88 -22.23 -0.38 18.99
CA LYS A 88 -23.35 -0.75 19.88
C LYS A 88 -24.71 -0.75 19.17
N GLU A 89 -24.85 0.06 18.14
CA GLU A 89 -26.05 0.19 17.30
C GLU A 89 -26.41 -1.12 16.57
N ARG A 90 -25.43 -2.02 16.38
CA ARG A 90 -25.62 -3.34 15.74
C ARG A 90 -25.41 -4.53 16.68
N GLN A 91 -24.80 -4.32 17.86
CA GLN A 91 -24.56 -5.41 18.84
C GLN A 91 -25.83 -6.14 19.31
N GLY A 92 -26.99 -5.49 19.23
CA GLY A 92 -28.27 -6.14 19.54
C GLY A 92 -28.78 -7.11 18.47
N GLU A 93 -28.14 -7.18 17.31
CA GLU A 93 -28.43 -8.16 16.26
C GLU A 93 -27.85 -9.54 16.59
N GLU A 94 -26.73 -9.59 17.34
CA GLU A 94 -25.97 -10.81 17.64
C GLU A 94 -26.84 -11.95 18.22
N PRO A 95 -27.75 -11.71 19.19
CA PRO A 95 -28.59 -12.77 19.75
C PRO A 95 -29.55 -13.38 18.72
N TYR A 96 -30.04 -12.59 17.77
CA TYR A 96 -30.97 -13.08 16.73
C TYR A 96 -30.23 -13.96 15.72
N PHE A 97 -29.04 -13.55 15.30
CA PHE A 97 -28.20 -14.35 14.40
C PHE A 97 -27.70 -15.62 15.07
N LYS A 98 -27.28 -15.54 16.34
CA LYS A 98 -26.91 -16.71 17.14
C LYS A 98 -28.05 -17.73 17.21
N ALA A 99 -29.24 -17.29 17.60
CA ALA A 99 -30.41 -18.15 17.70
C ALA A 99 -30.75 -18.80 16.35
N TRP A 100 -30.58 -18.07 15.24
CA TRP A 100 -30.77 -18.61 13.90
C TRP A 100 -29.74 -19.71 13.58
N PHE A 101 -28.45 -19.46 13.79
CA PHE A 101 -27.40 -20.46 13.53
C PHE A 101 -27.59 -21.73 14.38
N GLU A 102 -27.88 -21.59 15.67
CA GLU A 102 -28.14 -22.72 16.57
C GLU A 102 -29.37 -23.52 16.11
N SER A 103 -30.44 -22.85 15.69
CA SER A 103 -31.65 -23.51 15.18
C SER A 103 -31.41 -24.32 13.89
N LYS A 104 -30.38 -23.97 13.13
CA LYS A 104 -29.96 -24.65 11.90
C LYS A 104 -28.89 -25.72 12.15
N GLY A 105 -28.47 -25.93 13.40
CA GLY A 105 -27.54 -26.97 13.79
C GLY A 105 -26.06 -26.63 13.59
N PHE A 106 -25.70 -25.36 13.40
CA PHE A 106 -24.31 -24.94 13.33
C PHE A 106 -23.64 -24.99 14.70
N THR A 107 -22.36 -25.37 14.72
CA THR A 107 -21.48 -25.14 15.87
C THR A 107 -21.06 -23.68 15.88
N VAL A 108 -21.60 -22.90 16.81
CA VAL A 108 -21.36 -21.45 16.90
C VAL A 108 -20.14 -21.15 17.77
N PHE A 109 -19.16 -20.45 17.21
CA PHE A 109 -18.00 -19.91 17.91
C PHE A 109 -18.18 -18.42 18.16
N GLU A 110 -17.84 -17.96 19.37
CA GLU A 110 -17.93 -16.56 19.77
C GLU A 110 -16.53 -16.02 20.10
N LEU A 111 -16.19 -14.89 19.49
CA LEU A 111 -14.97 -14.15 19.82
C LEU A 111 -15.06 -13.50 21.22
N PRO A 112 -13.92 -13.16 21.83
CA PRO A 112 -13.90 -12.29 23.01
C PRO A 112 -14.76 -11.03 22.82
N LYS A 113 -15.43 -10.58 23.87
CA LYS A 113 -16.44 -9.51 23.80
C LYS A 113 -15.95 -8.19 23.21
N ASP A 114 -14.67 -7.89 23.39
CA ASP A 114 -14.05 -6.64 22.95
C ASP A 114 -13.16 -6.84 21.72
N LEU A 115 -13.30 -7.99 21.03
CA LEU A 115 -12.59 -8.30 19.79
C LEU A 115 -13.59 -8.35 18.62
N PRO A 116 -13.82 -7.22 17.92
CA PRO A 116 -14.83 -7.13 16.88
C PRO A 116 -14.43 -7.87 15.60
N PHE A 117 -15.45 -8.44 14.96
CA PHE A 117 -15.37 -9.14 13.67
C PHE A 117 -16.76 -9.14 13.04
N GLU A 118 -16.89 -8.68 11.80
CA GLU A 118 -18.20 -8.44 11.16
C GLU A 118 -18.52 -9.42 10.02
N GLY A 119 -18.11 -10.69 10.21
CA GLY A 119 -18.62 -11.84 9.47
C GLY A 119 -18.19 -11.89 8.00
N ALA A 120 -19.06 -12.44 7.14
CA ALA A 120 -18.79 -12.58 5.71
C ALA A 120 -18.80 -11.26 4.92
N GLY A 121 -19.10 -10.13 5.58
CA GLY A 121 -18.85 -8.80 5.03
C GLY A 121 -17.35 -8.44 5.07
N ASP A 122 -16.64 -8.87 6.10
CA ASP A 122 -15.19 -8.64 6.25
C ASP A 122 -14.33 -9.86 5.92
N ALA A 123 -14.91 -11.06 5.81
CA ALA A 123 -14.16 -12.27 5.49
C ALA A 123 -14.80 -13.04 4.33
N LEU A 124 -14.07 -13.21 3.23
CA LEU A 124 -14.58 -13.77 1.98
C LEU A 124 -13.76 -14.99 1.57
N PHE A 125 -14.42 -16.14 1.46
CA PHE A 125 -13.79 -17.34 0.94
C PHE A 125 -13.40 -17.17 -0.52
N ASP A 126 -12.19 -17.62 -0.86
CA ASP A 126 -11.83 -17.83 -2.24
C ASP A 126 -12.71 -18.94 -2.85
N ARG A 127 -13.13 -18.76 -4.10
CA ARG A 127 -14.02 -19.72 -4.77
C ARG A 127 -13.29 -20.95 -5.32
N ASN A 128 -11.96 -20.97 -5.32
CA ASN A 128 -11.15 -22.04 -5.91
C ASN A 128 -9.87 -22.37 -5.12
N GLY A 129 -9.37 -21.45 -4.31
CA GLY A 129 -8.06 -21.52 -3.65
C GLY A 129 -8.06 -22.15 -2.26
N GLY A 130 -9.22 -22.37 -1.65
CA GLY A 130 -9.30 -23.02 -0.33
C GLY A 130 -8.79 -22.18 0.85
N TRP A 131 -8.59 -20.87 0.65
CA TRP A 131 -8.23 -19.90 1.69
C TRP A 131 -9.34 -18.86 1.93
N LEU A 132 -9.22 -18.13 3.03
CA LEU A 132 -10.10 -17.05 3.44
C LEU A 132 -9.38 -15.70 3.31
N TRP A 133 -9.97 -14.76 2.60
CA TRP A 133 -9.54 -13.36 2.60
C TRP A 133 -10.21 -12.64 3.78
N ALA A 134 -9.45 -12.05 4.70
CA ALA A 134 -9.98 -11.36 5.88
C ALA A 134 -9.54 -9.90 5.92
N GLY A 135 -10.51 -8.99 5.90
CA GLY A 135 -10.33 -7.55 5.94
C GLY A 135 -10.20 -7.02 7.37
N TYR A 136 -9.30 -6.06 7.59
CA TYR A 136 -9.18 -5.33 8.85
C TYR A 136 -8.89 -3.84 8.60
N GLY A 137 -9.10 -3.01 9.63
CA GLY A 137 -8.71 -1.59 9.62
C GLY A 137 -9.81 -0.63 10.07
N PHE A 138 -11.09 -0.97 9.82
CA PHE A 138 -12.23 -0.14 10.24
C PHE A 138 -13.21 -0.86 11.17
N ARG A 139 -13.49 -2.15 10.93
CA ARG A 139 -14.55 -2.91 11.62
C ARG A 139 -13.97 -4.12 12.34
N SER A 140 -13.50 -5.10 11.58
CA SER A 140 -12.86 -6.29 12.14
C SER A 140 -11.43 -6.00 12.59
N GLU A 141 -11.05 -6.53 13.75
CA GLU A 141 -9.69 -6.45 14.29
C GLU A 141 -8.77 -7.52 13.69
N LEU A 142 -7.50 -7.16 13.48
CA LEU A 142 -6.49 -8.09 12.96
C LEU A 142 -6.34 -9.33 13.86
N ASP A 143 -6.46 -9.13 15.17
CA ASP A 143 -6.37 -10.19 16.19
C ASP A 143 -7.52 -11.21 16.14
N ALA A 144 -8.60 -10.95 15.39
CA ALA A 144 -9.64 -11.94 15.15
C ALA A 144 -9.20 -13.02 14.14
N HIS A 145 -8.27 -12.71 13.24
CA HIS A 145 -7.93 -13.58 12.11
C HIS A 145 -7.33 -14.94 12.54
N PRO A 146 -6.44 -15.03 13.56
CA PRO A 146 -5.98 -16.33 14.06
C PRO A 146 -7.09 -17.21 14.64
N TYR A 147 -8.16 -16.62 15.20
CA TYR A 147 -9.33 -17.38 15.66
C TYR A 147 -10.10 -17.97 14.48
N LEU A 148 -10.28 -17.19 13.40
CA LEU A 148 -10.91 -17.67 12.17
C LEU A 148 -10.15 -18.87 11.60
N ALA A 149 -8.83 -18.73 11.48
CA ALA A 149 -7.95 -19.77 10.98
C ALA A 149 -8.08 -21.07 11.80
N LYS A 150 -8.01 -20.95 13.13
CA LYS A 150 -8.09 -22.09 14.06
C LYS A 150 -9.47 -22.75 14.09
N TRP A 151 -10.54 -21.98 14.13
CA TRP A 151 -11.89 -22.53 14.28
C TRP A 151 -12.43 -23.11 12.98
N LEU A 152 -12.20 -22.41 11.87
CA LEU A 152 -12.66 -22.83 10.55
C LEU A 152 -11.70 -23.80 9.85
N ASP A 153 -10.47 -23.95 10.35
CA ASP A 153 -9.44 -24.83 9.79
C ASP A 153 -9.14 -24.47 8.33
N VAL A 154 -8.78 -23.19 8.11
CA VAL A 154 -8.57 -22.59 6.80
C VAL A 154 -7.39 -21.63 6.86
N GLU A 155 -6.62 -21.55 5.77
CA GLU A 155 -5.60 -20.51 5.62
C GLU A 155 -6.27 -19.13 5.57
N VAL A 156 -5.82 -18.18 6.40
CA VAL A 156 -6.36 -16.81 6.44
C VAL A 156 -5.33 -15.79 5.93
N LEU A 157 -5.73 -15.04 4.90
CA LEU A 157 -4.96 -13.97 4.27
C LEU A 157 -5.52 -12.60 4.68
N SER A 158 -4.74 -11.85 5.47
CA SER A 158 -5.13 -10.54 6.00
C SER A 158 -4.96 -9.41 4.97
N LEU A 159 -6.00 -8.62 4.75
CA LEU A 159 -6.02 -7.45 3.87
C LEU A 159 -6.41 -6.18 4.65
N ARG A 160 -5.56 -5.16 4.62
CA ARG A 160 -5.81 -3.87 5.26
C ARG A 160 -6.66 -2.97 4.37
N LEU A 161 -7.80 -2.53 4.89
CA LEU A 161 -8.66 -1.51 4.29
C LEU A 161 -8.18 -0.12 4.70
N ILE A 162 -8.06 0.79 3.73
CA ILE A 162 -7.54 2.16 3.97
C ILE A 162 -8.49 3.28 3.55
N ASP A 163 -9.53 2.97 2.79
CA ASP A 163 -10.55 3.93 2.36
C ASP A 163 -11.83 3.72 3.18
N ASN A 164 -12.21 4.72 3.97
CA ASN A 164 -13.35 4.63 4.88
C ASN A 164 -14.70 4.46 4.16
N ARG A 165 -14.78 4.76 2.86
CA ARG A 165 -15.96 4.47 2.04
C ARG A 165 -16.11 2.97 1.82
N PHE A 166 -15.02 2.22 1.83
CA PHE A 166 -14.98 0.77 1.65
C PHE A 166 -14.64 0.08 2.97
N TYR A 167 -15.46 0.33 3.99
CA TYR A 167 -15.22 -0.04 5.39
C TYR A 167 -15.35 -1.55 5.68
N HIS A 168 -16.01 -2.29 4.78
CA HIS A 168 -16.05 -3.76 4.78
C HIS A 168 -15.37 -4.32 3.55
N LEU A 169 -14.73 -5.48 3.67
CA LEU A 169 -14.02 -6.13 2.57
C LEU A 169 -14.93 -6.36 1.34
N ASP A 170 -16.17 -6.80 1.56
CA ASP A 170 -17.14 -7.10 0.51
C ASP A 170 -17.63 -5.90 -0.30
N THR A 171 -17.31 -4.68 0.13
CA THR A 171 -17.64 -3.45 -0.62
C THR A 171 -16.63 -3.15 -1.73
N CYS A 172 -15.42 -3.71 -1.65
CA CYS A 172 -14.32 -3.46 -2.57
C CYS A 172 -13.61 -4.74 -3.07
N PHE A 173 -14.06 -5.92 -2.64
CA PHE A 173 -13.46 -7.21 -2.97
C PHE A 173 -14.52 -8.30 -3.17
N CYS A 174 -14.42 -9.07 -4.25
CA CYS A 174 -15.39 -10.10 -4.58
C CYS A 174 -14.74 -11.28 -5.31
N PRO A 175 -14.44 -12.38 -4.59
CA PRO A 175 -14.02 -13.64 -5.20
C PRO A 175 -15.14 -14.25 -6.04
N LEU A 176 -14.81 -14.63 -7.27
CA LEU A 176 -15.73 -15.19 -8.27
C LEU A 176 -15.31 -16.62 -8.67
N THR A 177 -16.29 -17.40 -9.09
CA THR A 177 -16.09 -18.79 -9.56
C THR A 177 -15.03 -18.89 -10.67
N GLY A 178 -14.20 -19.94 -10.65
CA GLY A 178 -13.15 -20.13 -11.65
C GLY A 178 -11.88 -19.29 -11.40
N GLY A 179 -11.69 -18.87 -10.14
CA GLY A 179 -10.50 -18.15 -9.64
C GLY A 179 -10.44 -16.68 -10.05
N TYR A 180 -11.55 -16.11 -10.53
CA TYR A 180 -11.61 -14.69 -10.89
C TYR A 180 -11.77 -13.84 -9.63
N LEU A 181 -11.25 -12.62 -9.67
CA LEU A 181 -11.39 -11.65 -8.59
C LEU A 181 -11.85 -10.31 -9.15
N LEU A 182 -12.98 -9.81 -8.64
CA LEU A 182 -13.46 -8.45 -8.90
C LEU A 182 -13.10 -7.56 -7.70
N TYR A 183 -12.21 -6.59 -7.86
CA TYR A 183 -11.75 -5.77 -6.73
C TYR A 183 -11.34 -4.35 -7.13
N TYR A 184 -11.32 -3.45 -6.15
CA TYR A 184 -10.90 -2.05 -6.28
C TYR A 184 -9.56 -1.83 -5.55
N PRO A 185 -8.41 -1.83 -6.26
CA PRO A 185 -7.07 -1.74 -5.66
C PRO A 185 -6.83 -0.55 -4.71
N PRO A 186 -7.38 0.67 -4.97
CA PRO A 186 -7.16 1.81 -4.07
C PRO A 186 -7.82 1.69 -2.68
N ALA A 187 -8.72 0.73 -2.44
CA ALA A 187 -9.24 0.48 -1.10
C ALA A 187 -8.23 -0.21 -0.16
N PHE A 188 -7.11 -0.70 -0.70
CA PHE A 188 -6.10 -1.48 -0.01
C PHE A 188 -4.74 -0.78 0.04
N ASP A 189 -3.97 -1.02 1.10
CA ASP A 189 -2.58 -0.59 1.15
C ASP A 189 -1.67 -1.36 0.16
N SER A 190 -0.39 -0.96 0.09
CA SER A 190 0.59 -1.56 -0.82
C SER A 190 0.84 -3.04 -0.52
N TYR A 191 0.96 -3.39 0.77
CA TYR A 191 1.14 -4.77 1.24
C TYR A 191 -0.02 -5.67 0.78
N SER A 192 -1.26 -5.25 1.05
CA SER A 192 -2.46 -6.00 0.73
C SER A 192 -2.66 -6.15 -0.77
N ASN A 193 -2.38 -5.10 -1.54
CA ASN A 193 -2.36 -5.21 -3.00
C ASN A 193 -1.33 -6.25 -3.45
N ARG A 194 -0.08 -6.19 -2.98
CA ARG A 194 0.95 -7.17 -3.35
C ARG A 194 0.53 -8.59 -3.03
N LEU A 195 -0.09 -8.83 -1.87
CA LEU A 195 -0.62 -10.15 -1.49
C LEU A 195 -1.67 -10.66 -2.48
N ILE A 196 -2.60 -9.80 -2.89
CA ILE A 196 -3.60 -10.12 -3.92
C ILE A 196 -2.93 -10.46 -5.25
N GLU A 197 -1.95 -9.67 -5.68
CA GLU A 197 -1.26 -9.86 -6.96
C GLU A 197 -0.39 -11.12 -7.01
N MET A 198 0.13 -11.55 -5.86
CA MET A 198 0.88 -12.81 -5.73
C MET A 198 -0.04 -14.04 -5.77
N ARG A 199 -1.24 -13.95 -5.21
CA ARG A 199 -2.19 -15.08 -5.11
C ARG A 199 -3.10 -15.20 -6.33
N VAL A 200 -3.45 -14.08 -6.98
CA VAL A 200 -4.40 -14.06 -8.11
C VAL A 200 -3.69 -13.63 -9.41
N PRO A 201 -3.61 -14.52 -10.42
CA PRO A 201 -3.03 -14.22 -11.73
C PRO A 201 -3.65 -12.98 -12.40
N SER A 202 -2.85 -12.25 -13.18
CA SER A 202 -3.29 -10.99 -13.83
C SER A 202 -4.47 -11.16 -14.77
N ASP A 203 -4.57 -12.29 -15.48
CA ASP A 203 -5.69 -12.62 -16.38
C ASP A 203 -7.01 -12.91 -15.64
N LYS A 204 -6.92 -13.19 -14.34
CA LYS A 204 -8.06 -13.46 -13.45
C LYS A 204 -8.50 -12.23 -12.64
N ARG A 205 -7.71 -11.16 -12.66
CA ARG A 205 -8.00 -9.91 -11.94
C ARG A 205 -8.86 -8.95 -12.76
N ILE A 206 -10.11 -8.78 -12.35
CA ILE A 206 -11.04 -7.78 -12.87
C ILE A 206 -10.95 -6.54 -11.96
N ILE A 207 -9.96 -5.69 -12.22
CA ILE A 207 -9.77 -4.41 -11.52
C ILE A 207 -10.88 -3.43 -11.92
N ILE A 208 -11.62 -2.85 -10.97
CA ILE A 208 -12.66 -1.86 -11.25
C ILE A 208 -12.16 -0.42 -11.10
N GLU A 209 -12.85 0.52 -11.76
CA GLU A 209 -12.60 1.96 -11.63
C GLU A 209 -13.47 2.56 -10.52
N GLU A 210 -13.08 3.72 -9.99
CA GLU A 210 -13.76 4.35 -8.85
C GLU A 210 -15.26 4.58 -9.12
N ALA A 211 -15.63 4.95 -10.35
CA ALA A 211 -17.02 5.18 -10.75
C ALA A 211 -17.92 3.93 -10.57
N ASP A 212 -17.36 2.73 -10.75
CA ASP A 212 -18.05 1.47 -10.49
C ASP A 212 -17.97 1.09 -9.00
N ALA A 213 -16.83 1.34 -8.36
CA ALA A 213 -16.59 1.03 -6.95
C ALA A 213 -17.61 1.75 -6.05
N VAL A 214 -17.82 3.06 -6.24
CA VAL A 214 -18.79 3.85 -5.44
C VAL A 214 -20.24 3.47 -5.70
N ASN A 215 -20.53 2.75 -6.78
CA ASN A 215 -21.84 2.14 -7.05
C ASN A 215 -21.99 0.73 -6.46
N PHE A 216 -21.03 0.30 -5.64
CA PHE A 216 -20.96 -1.00 -5.00
C PHE A 216 -20.85 -2.16 -5.99
N ALA A 217 -20.07 -2.00 -7.07
CA ALA A 217 -19.85 -3.06 -8.06
C ALA A 217 -19.22 -4.34 -7.48
N CYS A 218 -18.32 -4.20 -6.49
CA CYS A 218 -17.74 -5.35 -5.77
C CYS A 218 -18.72 -6.01 -4.80
N ASN A 219 -19.77 -5.31 -4.36
CA ASN A 219 -20.75 -5.88 -3.44
C ASN A 219 -21.78 -6.74 -4.18
N ALA A 220 -21.28 -7.79 -4.81
CA ALA A 220 -21.99 -8.65 -5.73
C ALA A 220 -22.13 -10.09 -5.21
N VAL A 221 -23.25 -10.72 -5.55
CA VAL A 221 -23.52 -12.12 -5.24
C VAL A 221 -23.14 -12.97 -6.44
N ASN A 222 -22.13 -13.82 -6.29
CA ASN A 222 -21.77 -14.80 -7.31
C ASN A 222 -22.45 -16.15 -7.04
N VAL A 223 -23.22 -16.62 -8.02
CA VAL A 223 -23.79 -17.96 -8.09
C VAL A 223 -23.40 -18.57 -9.43
N ASP A 224 -22.47 -19.52 -9.40
CA ASP A 224 -21.86 -20.11 -10.59
C ASP A 224 -21.34 -19.03 -11.56
N ARG A 225 -21.93 -18.94 -12.75
CA ARG A 225 -21.61 -17.93 -13.77
C ARG A 225 -22.46 -16.68 -13.68
N ASN A 226 -23.44 -16.61 -12.78
CA ASN A 226 -24.24 -15.41 -12.56
C ASN A 226 -23.58 -14.51 -11.52
N VAL A 227 -23.58 -13.20 -11.79
CA VAL A 227 -23.13 -12.19 -10.84
C VAL A 227 -24.24 -11.16 -10.70
N VAL A 228 -24.88 -11.16 -9.52
CA VAL A 228 -26.00 -10.27 -9.19
C VAL A 228 -25.48 -9.07 -8.43
N MET A 229 -25.79 -7.87 -8.90
CA MET A 229 -25.26 -6.61 -8.35
C MET A 229 -26.22 -5.44 -8.57
N ASN A 230 -25.86 -4.26 -8.06
CA ASN A 230 -26.68 -3.05 -8.16
C ASN A 230 -26.75 -2.51 -9.62
N LYS A 231 -25.78 -1.66 -9.99
CA LYS A 231 -25.67 -1.06 -11.32
C LYS A 231 -24.19 -0.81 -11.61
N ILE A 232 -23.77 -1.09 -12.83
CA ILE A 232 -22.38 -0.90 -13.26
C ILE A 232 -22.28 -0.21 -14.62
N SER A 233 -21.09 0.24 -14.98
CA SER A 233 -20.75 0.78 -16.28
C SER A 233 -20.81 -0.29 -17.37
N ASP A 234 -21.11 0.12 -18.60
CA ASP A 234 -21.10 -0.78 -19.77
C ASP A 234 -19.72 -1.40 -19.98
N ARG A 235 -18.65 -0.66 -19.69
CA ARG A 235 -17.27 -1.12 -19.77
C ARG A 235 -17.00 -2.26 -18.79
N LEU A 236 -17.43 -2.13 -17.54
CA LEU A 236 -17.28 -3.19 -16.55
C LEU A 236 -18.14 -4.41 -16.91
N LYS A 237 -19.37 -4.18 -17.37
CA LYS A 237 -20.28 -5.24 -17.83
C LYS A 237 -19.68 -6.08 -18.95
N GLN A 238 -19.06 -5.44 -19.94
CA GLN A 238 -18.34 -6.13 -21.01
C GLN A 238 -17.16 -6.95 -20.47
N ARG A 239 -16.37 -6.41 -19.53
CA ARG A 239 -15.23 -7.16 -18.96
C ARG A 239 -15.67 -8.41 -18.19
N ILE A 240 -16.72 -8.30 -17.38
CA ILE A 240 -17.29 -9.43 -16.64
C ILE A 240 -17.87 -10.46 -17.62
N THR A 241 -18.55 -10.00 -18.68
CA THR A 241 -19.12 -10.89 -19.71
C THR A 241 -18.04 -11.62 -20.51
N ASN A 242 -16.95 -10.93 -20.88
CA ASN A 242 -15.79 -11.52 -21.57
C ASN A 242 -15.06 -12.57 -20.71
N ALA A 243 -15.13 -12.45 -19.39
CA ALA A 243 -14.64 -13.48 -18.45
C ALA A 243 -15.60 -14.69 -18.31
N GLY A 244 -16.71 -14.70 -19.06
CA GLY A 244 -17.66 -15.81 -19.11
C GLY A 244 -18.77 -15.77 -18.05
N PHE A 245 -19.04 -14.60 -17.48
CA PHE A 245 -20.12 -14.41 -16.50
C PHE A 245 -21.34 -13.71 -17.10
N THR A 246 -22.51 -14.00 -16.56
CA THR A 246 -23.76 -13.29 -16.84
C THR A 246 -23.99 -12.25 -15.74
N VAL A 247 -24.10 -10.98 -16.12
CA VAL A 247 -24.38 -9.89 -15.18
C VAL A 247 -25.90 -9.71 -15.04
N ILE A 248 -26.38 -9.72 -13.79
CA ILE A 248 -27.78 -9.44 -13.44
C ILE A 248 -27.82 -8.19 -12.56
N GLU A 249 -28.35 -7.10 -13.10
CA GLU A 249 -28.48 -5.82 -12.40
C GLU A 249 -29.85 -5.70 -11.74
N THR A 250 -29.88 -5.36 -10.45
CA THR A 250 -31.11 -5.05 -9.72
C THR A 250 -30.89 -3.80 -8.86
N PRO A 251 -31.72 -2.76 -8.97
CA PRO A 251 -31.47 -1.50 -8.25
C PRO A 251 -31.60 -1.70 -6.74
N LEU A 252 -30.57 -1.31 -6.00
CA LEU A 252 -30.49 -1.42 -4.53
C LEU A 252 -30.20 -0.07 -3.85
N THR A 253 -30.56 1.03 -4.51
CA THR A 253 -30.20 2.40 -4.11
C THR A 253 -30.65 2.79 -2.70
N GLU A 254 -31.74 2.22 -2.17
CA GLU A 254 -32.19 2.50 -0.80
C GLU A 254 -31.26 1.88 0.24
N PHE A 255 -30.62 0.75 -0.07
CA PHE A 255 -29.64 0.09 0.80
C PHE A 255 -28.24 0.74 0.70
N LEU A 256 -27.91 1.32 -0.47
CA LEU A 256 -26.69 2.13 -0.62
C LEU A 256 -26.65 3.32 0.35
N LYS A 257 -27.80 3.86 0.76
CA LYS A 257 -27.90 4.92 1.79
C LYS A 257 -27.40 4.48 3.16
N ALA A 258 -27.46 3.19 3.47
CA ALA A 258 -26.89 2.60 4.68
C ALA A 258 -25.47 2.05 4.43
N GLY A 259 -24.96 2.14 3.21
CA GLY A 259 -23.63 1.66 2.84
C GLY A 259 -23.56 0.16 2.55
N GLY A 260 -24.64 -0.46 2.03
CA GLY A 260 -24.64 -1.87 1.63
C GLY A 260 -25.40 -2.10 0.30
N ALA A 261 -25.12 -3.22 -0.37
CA ALA A 261 -25.80 -3.61 -1.60
C ALA A 261 -26.09 -5.12 -1.65
N ALA A 262 -25.93 -5.78 -2.81
CA ALA A 262 -26.44 -7.13 -3.04
C ALA A 262 -25.77 -8.17 -2.12
N LYS A 263 -24.45 -8.11 -2.00
CA LYS A 263 -23.69 -9.05 -1.16
C LYS A 263 -24.00 -8.82 0.32
N CYS A 264 -24.05 -7.58 0.81
CA CYS A 264 -24.35 -7.29 2.21
C CYS A 264 -25.70 -7.86 2.66
N LEU A 265 -26.70 -7.84 1.77
CA LEU A 265 -28.05 -8.36 2.03
C LEU A 265 -28.14 -9.89 2.07
N THR A 266 -27.03 -10.60 1.87
CA THR A 266 -27.00 -12.05 1.72
C THR A 266 -25.83 -12.70 2.45
N LEU A 267 -26.07 -13.83 3.10
CA LEU A 267 -25.02 -14.70 3.63
C LEU A 267 -25.14 -16.08 3.00
N ARG A 268 -24.07 -16.56 2.36
CA ARG A 268 -24.02 -17.95 1.89
C ARG A 268 -23.78 -18.87 3.08
N THR A 269 -24.68 -19.83 3.30
CA THR A 269 -24.66 -20.71 4.49
C THR A 269 -24.21 -22.14 4.17
N ILE A 270 -24.02 -22.45 2.89
CA ILE A 270 -23.37 -23.69 2.44
C ILE A 270 -22.07 -23.30 1.72
N GLU A 271 -20.99 -23.31 2.48
CA GLU A 271 -19.62 -23.26 1.98
C GLU A 271 -18.98 -24.61 2.25
N VAL A 272 -18.48 -25.27 1.21
CA VAL A 272 -17.85 -26.59 1.31
C VAL A 272 -16.35 -26.38 1.42
N PRO A 273 -15.67 -27.02 2.40
CA PRO A 273 -14.22 -26.98 2.47
C PRO A 273 -13.61 -27.48 1.16
N ILE A 274 -12.77 -26.66 0.54
CA ILE A 274 -11.92 -27.11 -0.57
C ILE A 274 -10.72 -27.77 0.10
N SER A 275 -10.70 -29.10 0.16
CA SER A 275 -9.54 -29.83 0.68
C SER A 275 -8.34 -29.58 -0.23
N SER A 276 -7.35 -28.82 0.22
CA SER A 276 -6.03 -28.80 -0.42
C SER A 276 -5.20 -29.95 0.15
N GLU A 277 -4.61 -30.78 -0.72
CA GLU A 277 -3.60 -31.79 -0.35
C GLU A 277 -2.24 -31.15 -0.01
N GLN A 278 -2.19 -29.85 0.25
CA GLN A 278 -0.94 -29.11 0.45
C GLN A 278 -0.52 -29.17 1.92
N GLU A 279 0.75 -29.55 2.11
CA GLU A 279 1.45 -29.66 3.41
C GLU A 279 1.27 -28.42 4.28
N ALA A 280 1.37 -28.61 5.60
CA ALA A 280 1.14 -27.62 6.65
C ALA A 280 1.74 -26.22 6.37
N ILE A 281 0.95 -25.37 5.71
CA ILE A 281 1.16 -23.92 5.68
C ILE A 281 0.66 -23.40 7.03
N GLU A 282 1.38 -22.46 7.65
CA GLU A 282 0.89 -21.84 8.88
C GLU A 282 -0.52 -21.27 8.65
N PRO A 283 -1.50 -21.61 9.51
CA PRO A 283 -2.92 -21.36 9.24
C PRO A 283 -3.27 -19.85 9.19
N SER A 284 -2.39 -18.98 9.71
CA SER A 284 -2.50 -17.52 9.60
C SER A 284 -1.11 -16.90 9.53
N GLY A 285 -0.90 -15.95 8.60
CA GLY A 285 0.35 -15.17 8.55
C GLY A 285 0.45 -14.08 9.62
N VAL A 286 -0.50 -14.00 10.57
CA VAL A 286 -0.51 -13.00 11.63
C VAL A 286 0.48 -13.38 12.72
N GLU A 287 1.49 -12.56 12.92
CA GLU A 287 2.45 -12.68 14.03
C GLU A 287 2.05 -11.79 15.19
N ALA A 288 2.40 -12.20 16.42
CA ALA A 288 2.26 -11.37 17.60
C ALA A 288 3.52 -11.43 18.47
N ARG A 289 3.99 -10.27 18.95
CA ARG A 289 5.13 -10.13 19.86
C ARG A 289 4.77 -9.24 21.05
N ILE A 290 5.38 -9.48 22.20
CA ILE A 290 5.20 -8.64 23.39
C ILE A 290 6.39 -7.72 23.55
N VAL A 291 6.11 -6.43 23.63
CA VAL A 291 7.12 -5.38 23.86
C VAL A 291 6.91 -4.73 25.22
N GLU A 292 8.02 -4.39 25.87
CA GLU A 292 8.03 -3.61 27.10
C GLU A 292 8.55 -2.20 26.82
N LEU A 293 7.78 -1.20 27.27
CA LEU A 293 8.14 0.20 27.23
C LEU A 293 8.30 0.72 28.65
N THR A 294 9.43 1.37 28.94
CA THR A 294 9.71 1.99 30.24
C THR A 294 10.07 3.45 30.08
N GLY A 295 9.58 4.30 30.99
CA GLY A 295 9.88 5.73 31.00
C GLY A 295 8.71 6.60 31.45
N HIS A 296 8.74 7.89 31.11
CA HIS A 296 7.63 8.81 31.40
C HIS A 296 6.52 8.70 30.36
N LEU A 297 5.88 7.52 30.28
CA LEU A 297 5.03 7.12 29.16
C LEU A 297 3.90 8.10 28.82
N LEU A 298 3.20 8.63 29.84
CA LEU A 298 2.10 9.58 29.68
C LEU A 298 2.59 11.00 29.38
N ASP A 299 3.53 11.51 30.19
CA ASP A 299 4.01 12.90 30.11
C ASP A 299 4.74 13.20 28.79
N SER A 300 5.52 12.22 28.29
CA SER A 300 6.31 12.36 27.06
C SER A 300 5.57 11.92 25.80
N GLY A 301 4.33 11.42 25.94
CA GLY A 301 3.53 10.85 24.86
C GLY A 301 4.21 9.67 24.14
N ILE A 302 5.20 9.01 24.76
CA ILE A 302 5.90 7.87 24.15
C ILE A 302 4.94 6.72 23.85
N ILE A 303 4.02 6.42 24.77
CA ILE A 303 3.06 5.34 24.56
C ILE A 303 2.14 5.64 23.37
N ASN A 304 1.55 6.84 23.30
CA ASN A 304 0.68 7.23 22.18
C ASN A 304 1.45 7.16 20.85
N ARG A 305 2.67 7.71 20.80
CA ARG A 305 3.51 7.62 19.61
C ARG A 305 3.80 6.19 19.17
N ALA A 306 4.01 5.27 20.12
CA ALA A 306 4.25 3.86 19.82
C ALA A 306 2.97 3.15 19.30
N LEU A 307 1.81 3.45 19.88
CA LEU A 307 0.53 2.88 19.45
C LEU A 307 0.09 3.39 18.06
N ASP A 308 0.27 4.70 17.82
CA ASP A 308 0.01 5.33 16.51
C ASP A 308 0.90 4.70 15.43
N LEU A 309 2.17 4.47 15.77
CA LEU A 309 3.15 3.86 14.86
C LEU A 309 2.76 2.46 14.41
N VAL A 310 2.29 1.63 15.35
CA VAL A 310 1.84 0.26 15.06
C VAL A 310 0.63 0.31 14.12
N THR A 311 -0.33 1.19 14.42
CA THR A 311 -1.55 1.35 13.62
C THR A 311 -1.26 1.90 12.22
N ASP A 312 -0.40 2.91 12.11
CA ASP A 312 -0.02 3.55 10.85
C ASP A 312 0.66 2.55 9.90
N ASN A 313 1.56 1.73 10.45
CA ASN A 313 2.23 0.64 9.74
C ASN A 313 1.33 -0.58 9.50
N GLY A 314 0.06 -0.56 9.90
CA GLY A 314 -0.91 -1.60 9.58
C GLY A 314 -0.87 -2.82 10.50
N GLY A 315 -0.25 -2.70 11.67
CA GLY A 315 -0.43 -3.63 12.77
C GLY A 315 -1.65 -3.30 13.63
N SER A 316 -1.88 -4.13 14.64
CA SER A 316 -2.82 -3.88 15.75
C SER A 316 -2.07 -4.07 17.08
N PHE A 317 -2.68 -3.64 18.19
CA PHE A 317 -2.08 -3.74 19.51
C PHE A 317 -3.10 -4.03 20.61
N GLN A 318 -2.61 -4.64 21.68
CA GLN A 318 -3.33 -4.81 22.92
C GLN A 318 -2.43 -4.47 24.11
N VAL A 319 -2.83 -3.49 24.92
CA VAL A 319 -2.13 -3.16 26.16
C VAL A 319 -2.49 -4.22 27.21
N LEU A 320 -1.50 -5.03 27.60
CA LEU A 320 -1.67 -6.14 28.56
C LEU A 320 -1.59 -5.66 30.01
N GLU A 321 -0.62 -4.78 30.28
CA GLU A 321 -0.35 -4.27 31.63
C GLU A 321 0.16 -2.83 31.54
N PHE A 322 -0.31 -1.97 32.45
CA PHE A 322 0.18 -0.60 32.58
C PHE A 322 0.40 -0.26 34.05
N ASN A 323 1.66 -0.16 34.45
CA ASN A 323 2.10 0.18 35.80
C ASN A 323 2.49 1.66 35.86
N LEU A 324 1.63 2.47 36.47
CA LEU A 324 1.87 3.91 36.65
C LEU A 324 2.90 4.13 37.77
N GLY A 325 3.90 4.96 37.51
CA GLY A 325 4.88 5.35 38.53
C GLY A 325 4.24 6.04 39.75
N GLU A 326 4.74 5.76 40.95
CA GLU A 326 4.18 6.26 42.23
C GLU A 326 4.13 7.79 42.33
N GLN A 327 5.12 8.46 41.76
CA GLN A 327 5.25 9.91 41.75
C GLN A 327 5.38 10.41 40.32
N ARG A 328 5.18 11.71 40.10
CA ARG A 328 5.35 12.34 38.77
C ARG A 328 6.75 12.13 38.16
N GLN A 329 7.77 11.85 38.98
CA GLN A 329 9.14 11.59 38.53
C GLN A 329 9.45 10.09 38.40
N SER A 330 8.54 9.22 38.82
CA SER A 330 8.70 7.78 38.69
C SER A 330 8.44 7.36 37.24
N THR A 331 9.20 6.37 36.77
CA THR A 331 8.99 5.76 35.46
C THR A 331 7.78 4.85 35.49
N SER A 332 6.95 4.91 34.45
CA SER A 332 5.90 3.94 34.20
C SER A 332 6.43 2.79 33.33
N LEU A 333 5.77 1.65 33.41
CA LEU A 333 6.04 0.47 32.59
C LEU A 333 4.75 0.05 31.88
N ALA A 334 4.82 -0.22 30.59
CA ALA A 334 3.73 -0.76 29.81
C ALA A 334 4.17 -2.02 29.09
N ARG A 335 3.33 -3.07 29.14
CA ARG A 335 3.49 -4.27 28.32
C ARG A 335 2.41 -4.28 27.25
N ILE A 336 2.84 -4.35 26.01
CA ILE A 336 1.96 -4.22 24.85
C ILE A 336 2.20 -5.42 23.94
N ARG A 337 1.13 -6.14 23.64
CA ARG A 337 1.13 -7.14 22.57
C ARG A 337 0.93 -6.41 21.26
N ILE A 338 1.87 -6.58 20.33
CA ILE A 338 1.84 -6.03 18.98
C ILE A 338 1.53 -7.17 18.03
N SER A 339 0.61 -6.95 17.09
CA SER A 339 0.21 -7.93 16.09
C SER A 339 0.40 -7.35 14.68
N ALA A 340 0.89 -8.14 13.74
CA ALA A 340 1.11 -7.72 12.36
C ALA A 340 0.64 -8.81 11.37
N PRO A 341 0.17 -8.45 10.16
CA PRO A 341 -0.39 -9.39 9.18
C PRO A 341 0.65 -10.26 8.47
N SER A 342 1.95 -9.99 8.65
CA SER A 342 3.07 -10.77 8.16
C SER A 342 4.35 -10.48 8.94
N HIS A 343 5.32 -11.37 8.80
CA HIS A 343 6.68 -11.21 9.28
C HIS A 343 7.33 -9.89 8.82
N ASP A 344 7.31 -9.60 7.51
CA ASP A 344 7.91 -8.38 6.94
C ASP A 344 7.39 -7.10 7.61
N LEU A 345 6.08 -7.06 7.91
CA LEU A 345 5.46 -5.91 8.56
C LEU A 345 5.72 -5.89 10.07
N MET A 346 5.78 -7.05 10.72
CA MET A 346 6.19 -7.17 12.12
C MET A 346 7.60 -6.61 12.31
N GLU A 347 8.56 -7.03 11.49
CA GLU A 347 9.93 -6.52 11.54
C GLU A 347 9.93 -4.98 11.33
N THR A 348 9.14 -4.46 10.39
CA THR A 348 8.97 -3.01 10.19
C THR A 348 8.52 -2.27 11.44
N ILE A 349 7.44 -2.74 12.07
CA ILE A 349 6.92 -2.16 13.30
C ILE A 349 7.94 -2.27 14.43
N MET A 350 8.60 -3.42 14.57
CA MET A 350 9.58 -3.67 15.62
C MET A 350 10.79 -2.76 15.53
N GLY A 351 11.33 -2.52 14.34
CA GLY A 351 12.45 -1.60 14.16
C GLY A 351 12.16 -0.19 14.63
N GLU A 352 10.98 0.32 14.29
CA GLU A 352 10.53 1.63 14.71
C GLU A 352 10.19 1.71 16.20
N LEU A 353 9.65 0.63 16.78
CA LEU A 353 9.42 0.54 18.23
C LEU A 353 10.75 0.53 19.01
N ILE A 354 11.74 -0.22 18.53
CA ILE A 354 13.10 -0.26 19.10
C ILE A 354 13.75 1.11 19.01
N GLU A 355 13.51 1.87 17.93
CA GLU A 355 13.93 3.26 17.88
C GLU A 355 13.37 4.04 19.07
N ILE A 356 12.07 3.97 19.34
CA ILE A 356 11.42 4.68 20.45
C ILE A 356 11.92 4.22 21.83
N GLY A 357 12.59 3.07 21.91
CA GLY A 357 13.16 2.48 23.13
C GLY A 357 12.36 1.29 23.66
N ALA A 358 11.53 0.65 22.82
CA ALA A 358 10.90 -0.61 23.16
C ALA A 358 11.95 -1.73 23.29
N VAL A 359 11.72 -2.64 24.23
CA VAL A 359 12.55 -3.82 24.44
C VAL A 359 11.70 -5.07 24.26
N LEU A 360 12.19 -6.03 23.49
CA LEU A 360 11.55 -7.35 23.30
C LEU A 360 11.70 -8.19 24.57
N GLN A 361 10.63 -8.91 24.94
CA GLN A 361 10.60 -9.68 26.19
C GLN A 361 11.18 -11.09 26.07
N ASP A 362 11.38 -11.66 24.87
CA ASP A 362 11.61 -13.10 24.77
C ASP A 362 12.91 -13.55 25.45
N ARG A 363 12.70 -14.35 26.51
CA ARG A 363 13.69 -14.77 27.50
C ARG A 363 14.53 -15.99 27.09
N ASP A 364 14.29 -16.57 25.91
CA ASP A 364 14.95 -17.82 25.52
C ASP A 364 16.08 -17.67 24.49
N THR A 365 16.18 -16.56 23.76
CA THR A 365 17.38 -16.21 22.98
C THR A 365 17.55 -14.70 22.90
N CYS A 366 18.46 -14.15 23.70
CA CYS A 366 18.92 -12.77 23.52
C CYS A 366 19.73 -12.60 22.22
N ALA A 367 20.24 -13.69 21.64
CA ALA A 367 21.18 -13.62 20.52
C ALA A 367 20.55 -13.02 19.27
N ALA A 368 21.23 -12.02 18.70
CA ALA A 368 20.91 -11.48 17.40
C ALA A 368 21.12 -12.54 16.32
N ASN A 369 20.21 -12.59 15.35
CA ASN A 369 20.37 -13.47 14.19
C ASN A 369 21.50 -12.92 13.32
N LEU A 370 22.47 -13.78 12.98
CA LEU A 370 23.66 -13.40 12.22
C LEU A 370 23.75 -14.20 10.93
N GLU A 371 23.82 -13.51 9.80
CA GLU A 371 24.06 -14.13 8.50
C GLU A 371 25.40 -13.70 7.88
N PRO A 372 26.11 -14.61 7.20
CA PRO A 372 27.38 -14.28 6.57
C PRO A 372 27.17 -13.47 5.28
N VAL A 373 28.04 -12.48 5.07
CA VAL A 373 28.16 -11.79 3.78
C VAL A 373 28.74 -12.75 2.74
N LEU A 374 27.99 -12.99 1.66
CA LEU A 374 28.37 -13.88 0.57
C LEU A 374 29.03 -13.16 -0.62
N GLN A 375 28.86 -11.84 -0.71
CA GLN A 375 29.38 -11.00 -1.79
C GLN A 375 29.85 -9.67 -1.21
N ASP A 376 31.04 -9.22 -1.62
CA ASP A 376 31.58 -7.93 -1.20
C ASP A 376 30.62 -6.79 -1.56
N GLY A 377 30.39 -5.90 -0.60
CA GLY A 377 29.54 -4.75 -0.78
C GLY A 377 28.02 -5.04 -0.80
N VAL A 378 27.60 -6.23 -0.37
CA VAL A 378 26.19 -6.69 -0.36
C VAL A 378 25.86 -7.31 1.00
N ALA A 379 24.83 -6.80 1.67
CA ALA A 379 24.33 -7.37 2.90
C ALA A 379 23.43 -8.60 2.64
N PRO A 380 23.31 -9.53 3.61
CA PRO A 380 22.32 -10.60 3.56
C PRO A 380 20.88 -10.08 3.42
N ASP A 381 19.96 -10.99 3.11
CA ASP A 381 18.54 -10.63 3.12
C ASP A 381 18.10 -10.26 4.54
N ASP A 382 17.20 -9.27 4.61
CA ASP A 382 16.64 -8.78 5.87
C ASP A 382 17.65 -8.27 6.92
N PHE A 383 18.79 -7.74 6.46
CA PHE A 383 19.75 -7.09 7.35
C PHE A 383 19.13 -5.92 8.15
N TYR A 384 19.52 -5.78 9.41
CA TYR A 384 19.13 -4.66 10.26
C TYR A 384 19.70 -3.35 9.73
N VAL A 385 18.84 -2.35 9.55
CA VAL A 385 19.23 -0.99 9.14
C VAL A 385 19.48 -0.15 10.38
N SER A 386 20.71 0.33 10.54
CA SER A 386 21.11 1.13 11.69
C SER A 386 20.58 2.56 11.65
N THR A 387 20.42 3.12 12.84
CA THR A 387 19.89 4.47 13.04
C THR A 387 20.97 5.43 13.54
N ILE A 388 20.63 6.68 13.82
CA ILE A 388 21.56 7.63 14.44
C ILE A 388 21.84 7.32 15.91
N TYR A 389 21.02 6.49 16.55
CA TYR A 389 21.06 6.27 18.00
C TYR A 389 22.10 5.22 18.38
N PRO A 390 22.77 5.36 19.55
CA PRO A 390 23.65 4.32 20.07
C PRO A 390 22.90 2.98 20.18
N THR A 391 23.41 1.98 19.48
CA THR A 391 22.77 0.66 19.38
C THR A 391 23.65 -0.41 20.02
N GLU A 392 23.03 -1.35 20.70
CA GLU A 392 23.68 -2.55 21.25
C GLU A 392 23.08 -3.79 20.57
N ALA A 393 23.94 -4.74 20.21
CA ALA A 393 23.56 -6.03 19.65
C ALA A 393 23.99 -7.14 20.62
N CYS A 394 23.13 -8.11 20.87
CA CYS A 394 23.41 -9.22 21.77
C CYS A 394 24.03 -10.38 21.00
N VAL A 395 25.28 -10.72 21.30
CA VAL A 395 26.05 -11.78 20.65
C VAL A 395 26.53 -12.74 21.73
N ASP A 396 26.28 -14.04 21.54
CA ASP A 396 26.64 -15.09 22.52
C ASP A 396 26.13 -14.82 23.96
N GLY A 397 25.00 -14.10 24.08
CA GLY A 397 24.37 -13.74 25.36
C GLY A 397 24.89 -12.45 26.00
N GLU A 398 25.85 -11.76 25.39
CA GLU A 398 26.38 -10.47 25.87
C GLU A 398 25.93 -9.30 24.98
N TRP A 399 25.50 -8.20 25.61
CA TRP A 399 25.15 -6.96 24.90
C TRP A 399 26.42 -6.17 24.55
N ILE A 400 26.71 -6.08 23.25
CA ILE A 400 27.90 -5.43 22.72
C ILE A 400 27.49 -4.11 22.07
N ARG A 401 28.15 -3.02 22.46
CA ARG A 401 27.90 -1.69 21.91
C ARG A 401 28.49 -1.54 20.52
N CYS A 402 27.67 -1.07 19.58
CA CYS A 402 28.11 -0.82 18.22
C CYS A 402 29.05 0.39 18.16
N THR A 403 30.20 0.21 17.50
CA THR A 403 31.13 1.28 17.15
C THR A 403 30.84 1.86 15.76
N ASN A 404 31.27 3.10 15.53
CA ASN A 404 31.04 3.85 14.28
C ASN A 404 29.56 4.06 13.91
N GLN A 405 28.71 4.26 14.93
CA GLN A 405 27.27 4.46 14.75
C GLN A 405 26.96 5.54 13.70
N ARG A 406 26.10 5.18 12.76
CA ARG A 406 25.55 6.06 11.73
C ARG A 406 24.21 5.50 11.26
N MET A 407 23.39 6.35 10.65
CA MET A 407 22.22 5.87 9.93
C MET A 407 22.60 5.17 8.62
N ASP A 408 21.68 4.35 8.15
CA ASP A 408 21.70 3.70 6.83
C ASP A 408 22.91 2.77 6.60
N ALA A 409 23.32 2.08 7.66
CA ALA A 409 24.38 1.09 7.65
C ALA A 409 23.88 -0.27 8.16
N ALA A 410 24.66 -1.32 7.90
CA ALA A 410 24.46 -2.64 8.48
C ALA A 410 25.32 -2.80 9.75
N ILE A 411 24.88 -3.62 10.70
CA ILE A 411 25.67 -3.98 11.87
C ILE A 411 26.45 -5.27 11.56
N ALA A 412 27.76 -5.16 11.42
CA ALA A 412 28.67 -6.28 11.18
C ALA A 412 29.40 -6.68 12.47
N ILE A 413 29.32 -7.96 12.82
CA ILE A 413 30.03 -8.60 13.92
C ILE A 413 31.34 -9.18 13.38
N SER A 414 32.45 -8.63 13.88
CA SER A 414 33.80 -9.06 13.53
C SER A 414 34.16 -10.38 14.21
N ALA A 415 35.20 -11.05 13.72
CA ALA A 415 35.67 -12.33 14.28
C ALA A 415 36.16 -12.21 15.74
N ASP A 416 36.53 -11.00 16.18
CA ASP A 416 36.92 -10.68 17.56
C ASP A 416 35.73 -10.42 18.50
N GLY A 417 34.50 -10.55 17.99
CA GLY A 417 33.26 -10.29 18.74
C GLY A 417 32.82 -8.83 18.75
N SER A 418 33.57 -7.90 18.14
CA SER A 418 33.18 -6.48 18.11
C SER A 418 32.05 -6.19 17.10
N ALA A 419 31.08 -5.37 17.52
CA ALA A 419 29.97 -4.92 16.68
C ALA A 419 30.29 -3.57 16.03
N ASN A 420 30.28 -3.49 14.70
CA ASN A 420 30.62 -2.28 13.95
C ASN A 420 29.51 -1.92 12.96
N CYS A 421 29.10 -0.65 12.93
CA CYS A 421 28.25 -0.15 11.85
C CYS A 421 29.10 0.07 10.58
N LYS A 422 28.78 -0.65 9.50
CA LYS A 422 29.43 -0.55 8.19
C LYS A 422 28.42 -0.20 7.10
N LEU A 423 28.80 0.67 6.17
CA LEU A 423 27.99 0.91 4.98
C LEU A 423 27.96 -0.33 4.09
N LEU A 424 26.89 -0.48 3.29
CA LEU A 424 26.72 -1.64 2.41
C LEU A 424 27.96 -1.93 1.56
N ARG A 425 28.56 -0.90 0.94
CA ARG A 425 29.75 -1.02 0.09
C ARG A 425 31.03 -1.43 0.83
N ASP A 426 31.07 -1.29 2.16
CA ASP A 426 32.24 -1.57 3.00
C ASP A 426 32.16 -2.98 3.64
N LEU A 427 31.08 -3.72 3.38
CA LEU A 427 30.93 -5.11 3.81
C LEU A 427 31.84 -6.03 2.99
N VAL A 428 32.51 -6.97 3.67
CA VAL A 428 33.41 -7.95 3.05
C VAL A 428 32.92 -9.38 3.28
N VAL A 429 33.21 -10.27 2.34
CA VAL A 429 32.89 -11.70 2.47
C VAL A 429 33.47 -12.24 3.79
N GLY A 430 32.60 -12.87 4.58
CA GLY A 430 32.96 -13.41 5.90
C GLY A 430 32.59 -12.50 7.08
N ASP A 431 32.21 -11.24 6.86
CA ASP A 431 31.51 -10.45 7.88
C ASP A 431 30.20 -11.15 8.26
N ARG A 432 29.86 -11.21 9.55
CA ARG A 432 28.56 -11.69 10.03
C ARG A 432 27.66 -10.49 10.30
N VAL A 433 26.58 -10.33 9.56
CA VAL A 433 25.68 -9.17 9.65
C VAL A 433 24.44 -9.53 10.45
N VAL A 434 24.00 -8.62 11.30
CA VAL A 434 22.74 -8.76 12.05
C VAL A 434 21.55 -8.70 11.08
N VAL A 435 20.68 -9.70 11.14
CA VAL A 435 19.41 -9.78 10.40
C VAL A 435 18.23 -9.76 11.37
N GLY A 436 17.12 -9.17 10.95
CA GLY A 436 15.95 -8.94 11.79
C GLY A 436 16.19 -8.00 12.98
N TYR A 437 15.27 -8.02 13.95
CA TYR A 437 15.30 -7.14 15.13
C TYR A 437 15.61 -7.84 16.46
N ASP A 438 15.71 -9.16 16.44
CA ASP A 438 16.02 -9.93 17.65
C ASP A 438 17.43 -9.59 18.15
N GLY A 439 17.57 -9.46 19.47
CA GLY A 439 18.85 -9.14 20.10
C GLY A 439 19.41 -7.74 19.79
N VAL A 440 18.58 -6.79 19.33
CA VAL A 440 19.00 -5.39 19.09
C VAL A 440 18.25 -4.43 20.01
N ARG A 441 18.95 -3.46 20.62
CA ARG A 441 18.32 -2.39 21.42
C ARG A 441 19.00 -1.05 21.23
N THR A 442 18.22 0.03 21.33
CA THR A 442 18.77 1.40 21.36
C THR A 442 18.97 1.86 22.80
N VAL A 443 20.13 2.46 23.08
CA VAL A 443 20.42 3.06 24.38
C VAL A 443 20.23 4.57 24.26
N ARG A 444 19.02 5.01 24.57
CA ARG A 444 18.70 6.43 24.70
C ARG A 444 19.00 6.89 26.13
N LYS A 445 19.68 8.02 26.27
CA LYS A 445 19.67 8.73 27.56
C LYS A 445 18.23 9.25 27.77
N PRO A 446 17.66 9.17 28.98
CA PRO A 446 16.37 9.78 29.27
C PRO A 446 16.43 11.23 28.82
N GLU A 447 15.54 11.63 27.90
CA GLU A 447 15.54 13.01 27.42
C GLU A 447 15.37 13.97 28.60
N ALA A 448 16.21 15.00 28.65
CA ALA A 448 15.94 16.15 29.49
C ALA A 448 14.64 16.82 28.99
N ARG A 449 13.79 17.22 29.94
CA ARG A 449 12.36 17.54 29.83
C ARG A 449 11.90 18.64 28.84
N ASP A 450 12.70 19.08 27.86
CA ASP A 450 12.52 20.38 27.18
C ASP A 450 12.22 20.37 25.67
N THR A 451 11.69 19.28 25.10
CA THR A 451 11.28 19.27 23.68
C THR A 451 9.76 19.25 23.43
N ALA A 452 8.93 19.33 24.48
CA ALA A 452 7.47 19.36 24.33
C ALA A 452 6.89 20.74 23.90
N LYS A 453 7.72 21.76 23.69
CA LYS A 453 7.31 23.05 23.11
C LYS A 453 8.37 23.60 22.16
N LYS A 454 8.44 23.02 20.97
CA LYS A 454 8.85 23.79 19.79
C LYS A 454 7.73 23.71 18.76
N GLU A 455 7.03 24.85 18.70
CA GLU A 455 6.17 25.35 17.64
C GLU A 455 6.14 24.50 16.37
N GLU A 456 4.95 24.04 16.01
CA GLU A 456 4.55 23.79 14.63
C GLU A 456 4.73 25.08 13.82
N PHE A 457 5.96 25.28 13.35
CA PHE A 457 6.28 26.32 12.38
C PHE A 457 6.08 25.73 10.99
N SER A 458 4.85 25.85 10.46
CA SER A 458 4.59 25.59 9.04
C SER A 458 5.14 26.77 8.23
N PHE A 459 6.11 26.52 7.35
CA PHE A 459 6.61 27.49 6.39
C PHE A 459 6.00 27.22 5.00
N MET A 460 5.49 28.29 4.38
CA MET A 460 5.16 28.45 2.95
C MET A 460 3.75 28.05 2.46
N GLY A 461 2.76 28.83 2.89
CA GLY A 461 1.75 29.33 1.97
C GLY A 461 2.37 30.44 1.10
N ALA A 462 3.04 30.08 0.01
CA ALA A 462 3.47 31.01 -1.03
C ALA A 462 2.86 30.56 -2.35
N GLY A 463 1.62 31.00 -2.61
CA GLY A 463 1.00 30.83 -3.90
C GLY A 463 1.77 31.65 -4.94
N VAL A 464 2.45 30.97 -5.87
CA VAL A 464 2.87 31.58 -7.13
C VAL A 464 2.79 30.56 -8.27
N SER A 465 1.64 30.49 -8.93
CA SER A 465 1.53 30.45 -10.40
C SER A 465 0.05 30.49 -10.79
N SER A 466 -0.30 31.26 -11.82
CA SER A 466 -1.66 31.26 -12.38
C SER A 466 -1.84 29.99 -13.22
N GLU A 467 -2.65 29.03 -12.76
CA GLU A 467 -2.94 27.74 -13.43
C GLU A 467 -3.21 27.88 -14.95
N ARG A 468 -3.89 28.95 -15.37
CA ARG A 468 -4.18 29.26 -16.79
C ARG A 468 -2.94 29.40 -17.70
N ARG A 469 -1.75 29.66 -17.16
CA ARG A 469 -0.51 29.75 -17.97
C ARG A 469 0.16 28.38 -18.15
N VAL A 470 -0.02 27.45 -17.23
CA VAL A 470 0.64 26.13 -17.29
C VAL A 470 0.03 25.28 -18.40
N GLU A 471 -1.31 25.24 -18.52
CA GLU A 471 -1.99 24.44 -19.55
C GLU A 471 -1.58 24.84 -20.99
N LEU A 472 -1.52 26.14 -21.29
CA LEU A 472 -1.11 26.63 -22.61
C LEU A 472 0.34 26.27 -22.95
N ILE A 473 1.23 26.37 -21.96
CA ILE A 473 2.64 26.01 -22.13
C ILE A 473 2.78 24.49 -22.33
N VAL A 474 2.02 23.69 -21.56
CA VAL A 474 1.98 22.24 -21.71
C VAL A 474 1.47 21.84 -23.10
N GLU A 475 0.45 22.51 -23.63
CA GLU A 475 -0.05 22.27 -24.99
C GLU A 475 1.01 22.54 -26.06
N GLN A 476 1.73 23.67 -25.93
CA GLN A 476 2.82 24.00 -26.83
C GLN A 476 3.95 22.94 -26.75
N ILE A 477 4.37 22.57 -25.54
CA ILE A 477 5.42 21.56 -25.34
C ILE A 477 4.98 20.20 -25.88
N ALA A 478 3.74 19.78 -25.65
CA ALA A 478 3.19 18.52 -26.17
C ALA A 478 3.25 18.47 -27.71
N TRP A 479 2.85 19.57 -28.36
CA TRP A 479 2.90 19.66 -29.81
C TRP A 479 4.33 19.57 -30.35
N GLU A 480 5.27 20.26 -29.71
CA GLU A 480 6.69 20.22 -30.09
C GLU A 480 7.32 18.84 -29.87
N LEU A 481 7.03 18.19 -28.73
CA LEU A 481 7.50 16.83 -28.45
C LEU A 481 7.04 15.83 -29.51
N ARG A 482 5.77 15.94 -29.94
CA ARG A 482 5.24 15.12 -31.04
C ARG A 482 5.99 15.37 -32.34
N GLN A 483 6.22 16.63 -32.71
CA GLN A 483 6.97 16.94 -33.94
C GLN A 483 8.40 16.42 -33.92
N ILE A 484 9.08 16.50 -32.76
CA ILE A 484 10.44 15.97 -32.58
C ILE A 484 10.42 14.45 -32.73
N ARG A 485 9.45 13.76 -32.12
CA ARG A 485 9.29 12.30 -32.30
C ARG A 485 9.03 11.95 -33.77
N ASP A 486 8.06 12.60 -34.40
CA ASP A 486 7.61 12.29 -35.76
C ASP A 486 8.71 12.52 -36.82
N ARG A 487 9.66 13.44 -36.57
CA ARG A 487 10.84 13.67 -37.42
C ARG A 487 12.08 12.83 -37.05
N GLY A 488 11.97 11.97 -36.04
CA GLY A 488 13.09 11.16 -35.54
C GLY A 488 14.19 11.97 -34.84
N GLY A 489 13.82 13.10 -34.21
CA GLY A 489 14.71 13.93 -33.42
C GLY A 489 15.07 13.31 -32.06
N LYS A 490 15.92 14.02 -31.31
CA LYS A 490 16.48 13.56 -30.03
C LYS A 490 16.02 14.44 -28.88
N LEU A 491 15.22 13.89 -27.98
CA LEU A 491 14.86 14.46 -26.69
C LEU A 491 15.74 13.87 -25.58
N VAL A 492 16.32 14.73 -24.76
CA VAL A 492 17.04 14.35 -23.54
C VAL A 492 16.24 14.80 -22.31
N VAL A 493 16.06 13.92 -21.34
CA VAL A 493 15.39 14.25 -20.08
C VAL A 493 16.42 14.30 -18.94
N SER A 494 16.43 15.38 -18.17
CA SER A 494 17.17 15.47 -16.90
C SER A 494 16.17 15.47 -15.75
N CYS A 495 16.17 14.46 -14.88
CA CYS A 495 15.15 14.32 -13.84
C CYS A 495 15.73 14.07 -12.44
N GLY A 496 15.10 14.68 -11.45
CA GLY A 496 15.39 14.50 -10.03
C GLY A 496 14.39 13.57 -9.35
N PRO A 497 14.67 13.12 -8.12
CA PRO A 497 13.82 12.19 -7.37
C PRO A 497 12.41 12.73 -7.09
N VAL A 498 12.24 14.06 -7.12
CA VAL A 498 10.93 14.73 -6.97
C VAL A 498 9.91 14.24 -8.00
N VAL A 499 10.35 13.83 -9.20
CA VAL A 499 9.46 13.23 -10.22
C VAL A 499 8.74 11.99 -9.69
N VAL A 500 9.39 11.18 -8.87
CA VAL A 500 8.78 10.00 -8.23
C VAL A 500 7.88 10.44 -7.08
N HIS A 501 8.38 11.33 -6.21
CA HIS A 501 7.66 11.78 -5.01
C HIS A 501 6.33 12.49 -5.31
N THR A 502 6.20 13.15 -6.47
CA THR A 502 4.96 13.82 -6.90
C THR A 502 4.07 12.92 -7.75
N GLY A 503 4.37 11.61 -7.86
CA GLY A 503 3.59 10.67 -8.67
C GLY A 503 3.79 10.83 -10.19
N GLY A 504 4.85 11.52 -10.63
CA GLY A 504 5.18 11.74 -12.04
C GLY A 504 5.84 10.56 -12.75
N ALA A 505 6.38 9.59 -12.02
CA ALA A 505 7.12 8.45 -12.60
C ALA A 505 6.32 7.63 -13.65
N PRO A 506 5.03 7.28 -13.45
CA PRO A 506 4.25 6.57 -14.46
C PRO A 506 4.06 7.38 -15.76
N HIS A 507 4.01 8.70 -15.65
CA HIS A 507 3.91 9.60 -16.79
C HIS A 507 5.23 9.71 -17.55
N LEU A 508 6.37 9.79 -16.84
CA LEU A 508 7.69 9.75 -17.46
C LEU A 508 7.97 8.39 -18.14
N ALA A 509 7.62 7.29 -17.46
CA ALA A 509 7.69 5.94 -18.02
C ALA A 509 6.86 5.80 -19.31
N TYR A 510 5.67 6.42 -19.37
CA TYR A 510 4.87 6.50 -20.60
C TYR A 510 5.61 7.24 -21.73
N LEU A 511 6.24 8.38 -21.45
CA LEU A 511 6.99 9.13 -22.47
C LEU A 511 8.15 8.32 -23.04
N ILE A 512 8.85 7.55 -22.20
CA ILE A 512 9.93 6.65 -22.61
C ILE A 512 9.39 5.53 -23.50
N ARG A 513 8.33 4.84 -23.05
CA ARG A 513 7.73 3.72 -23.76
C ARG A 513 7.17 4.10 -25.14
N GLU A 514 6.54 5.28 -25.25
CA GLU A 514 5.97 5.77 -26.51
C GLU A 514 7.03 6.44 -27.42
N GLY A 515 8.32 6.32 -27.07
CA GLY A 515 9.44 6.77 -27.91
C GLY A 515 9.64 8.28 -27.94
N TYR A 516 9.11 9.04 -26.98
CA TYR A 516 9.37 10.47 -26.90
C TYR A 516 10.75 10.80 -26.34
N VAL A 517 11.35 9.91 -25.52
CA VAL A 517 12.62 10.15 -24.82
C VAL A 517 13.74 9.29 -25.43
N GLN A 518 14.86 9.90 -25.80
CA GLN A 518 16.02 9.21 -26.41
C GLN A 518 17.22 9.11 -25.47
N SER A 519 17.26 9.87 -24.37
CA SER A 519 18.26 9.70 -23.31
C SER A 519 17.77 10.28 -22.00
N MET A 520 18.21 9.67 -20.89
CA MET A 520 17.88 10.10 -19.53
C MET A 520 19.15 10.45 -18.73
N LEU A 521 19.13 11.57 -18.03
CA LEU A 521 20.19 12.05 -17.16
C LEU A 521 19.63 12.22 -15.74
N GLY A 522 20.35 11.74 -14.74
CA GLY A 522 19.89 11.81 -13.35
C GLY A 522 20.97 11.48 -12.33
N GLY A 523 20.58 11.35 -11.08
CA GLY A 523 21.46 10.90 -10.00
C GLY A 523 21.04 9.55 -9.44
N ASN A 524 21.80 9.03 -8.48
CA ASN A 524 21.48 7.79 -7.77
C ASN A 524 20.03 7.77 -7.24
N ALA A 525 19.59 8.86 -6.61
CA ALA A 525 18.30 8.95 -5.92
C ALA A 525 17.08 8.69 -6.84
N ILE A 526 17.04 9.25 -8.05
CA ILE A 526 15.88 9.05 -8.95
C ILE A 526 15.74 7.58 -9.35
N ALA A 527 16.85 6.91 -9.65
CA ALA A 527 16.84 5.49 -10.00
C ALA A 527 16.40 4.62 -8.82
N VAL A 528 16.92 4.88 -7.61
CA VAL A 528 16.53 4.11 -6.41
C VAL A 528 15.05 4.30 -6.11
N HIS A 529 14.55 5.54 -6.08
CA HIS A 529 13.15 5.80 -5.74
C HIS A 529 12.16 5.26 -6.78
N ASP A 530 12.51 5.28 -8.07
CA ASP A 530 11.69 4.66 -9.11
C ASP A 530 11.59 3.14 -8.93
N MET A 531 12.73 2.47 -8.67
CA MET A 531 12.75 1.04 -8.41
C MET A 531 12.09 0.67 -7.06
N GLU A 532 12.20 1.53 -6.06
CA GLU A 532 11.48 1.43 -4.77
C GLU A 532 9.97 1.49 -4.98
N GLN A 533 9.50 2.46 -5.76
CA GLN A 533 8.09 2.59 -6.10
C GLN A 533 7.59 1.36 -6.87
N SER A 534 8.34 0.87 -7.85
CA SER A 534 7.96 -0.30 -8.64
C SER A 534 7.90 -1.58 -7.80
N SER A 535 8.90 -1.79 -6.94
CA SER A 535 9.10 -3.07 -6.25
C SER A 535 8.35 -3.15 -4.92
N MET A 536 8.19 -2.02 -4.23
CA MET A 536 7.65 -1.95 -2.86
C MET A 536 6.43 -1.03 -2.73
N GLY A 537 6.12 -0.21 -3.74
CA GLY A 537 4.98 0.71 -3.71
C GLY A 537 5.19 1.97 -2.85
N THR A 538 6.41 2.22 -2.37
CA THR A 538 6.77 3.39 -1.55
C THR A 538 7.84 4.25 -2.22
N SER A 539 7.99 5.49 -1.78
CA SER A 539 9.12 6.35 -2.15
C SER A 539 9.63 7.13 -0.94
N LEU A 540 10.81 6.79 -0.43
CA LEU A 540 11.36 7.32 0.84
C LEU A 540 10.36 7.15 2.00
N GLY A 541 9.65 6.02 2.00
CA GLY A 541 8.56 5.80 2.95
C GLY A 541 7.30 6.59 2.70
N VAL A 542 7.12 7.38 1.64
CA VAL A 542 5.79 7.92 1.34
C VAL A 542 5.02 6.90 0.51
N ASP A 543 3.82 6.53 0.97
CA ASP A 543 2.87 5.82 0.12
C ASP A 543 2.26 6.83 -0.85
N LEU A 544 2.70 6.79 -2.11
CA LEU A 544 2.30 7.73 -3.15
C LEU A 544 0.80 7.67 -3.48
N LYS A 545 0.11 6.58 -3.17
CA LYS A 545 -1.35 6.49 -3.35
C LYS A 545 -2.10 7.28 -2.28
N ARG A 546 -1.57 7.31 -1.06
CA ARG A 546 -2.19 7.98 0.10
C ARG A 546 -1.70 9.43 0.25
N GLY A 547 -0.52 9.75 -0.27
CA GLY A 547 0.14 11.03 -0.03
C GLY A 547 0.56 11.23 1.43
N VAL A 548 0.65 10.13 2.20
CA VAL A 548 1.00 10.14 3.64
C VAL A 548 2.38 9.53 3.82
N SER A 549 3.17 10.12 4.71
CA SER A 549 4.45 9.56 5.12
C SER A 549 4.24 8.28 5.94
N VAL A 550 4.78 7.17 5.46
CA VAL A 550 5.04 5.93 6.20
C VAL A 550 6.39 6.12 6.89
N LYS A 551 6.42 5.95 8.21
CA LYS A 551 7.67 5.91 8.96
C LYS A 551 8.45 4.63 8.58
N GLY A 552 9.76 4.59 8.84
CA GLY A 552 10.58 3.41 8.51
C GLY A 552 10.93 3.16 7.03
N GLY A 553 10.41 3.93 6.07
CA GLY A 553 10.63 3.64 4.65
C GLY A 553 12.05 3.84 4.09
N HIS A 554 12.98 4.38 4.88
CA HIS A 554 14.41 4.31 4.57
C HIS A 554 14.89 2.84 4.40
N ARG A 555 14.22 1.88 5.05
CA ARG A 555 14.47 0.44 4.86
C ARG A 555 14.19 -0.04 3.45
N HIS A 556 13.04 0.33 2.88
CA HIS A 556 12.69 -0.06 1.51
C HIS A 556 13.71 0.48 0.52
N HIS A 557 14.14 1.73 0.71
CA HIS A 557 15.18 2.37 -0.06
C HIS A 557 16.50 1.58 -0.05
N LEU A 558 17.00 1.21 1.14
CA LEU A 558 18.24 0.43 1.25
C LEU A 558 18.09 -1.02 0.78
N LYS A 559 16.92 -1.65 0.96
CA LYS A 559 16.65 -3.00 0.45
C LYS A 559 16.76 -3.03 -1.06
N VAL A 560 16.24 -2.01 -1.75
CA VAL A 560 16.38 -1.85 -3.21
C VAL A 560 17.84 -1.65 -3.61
N ILE A 561 18.58 -0.76 -2.94
CA ILE A 561 20.01 -0.56 -3.21
C ILE A 561 20.79 -1.88 -3.05
N ASN A 562 20.57 -2.58 -1.93
CA ASN A 562 21.25 -3.85 -1.66
C ASN A 562 20.91 -4.92 -2.70
N SER A 563 19.64 -5.01 -3.10
CA SER A 563 19.16 -5.96 -4.11
C SER A 563 19.77 -5.69 -5.47
N VAL A 564 19.80 -4.44 -5.93
CA VAL A 564 20.41 -4.08 -7.23
C VAL A 564 21.93 -4.30 -7.20
N ARG A 565 22.61 -4.03 -6.09
CA ARG A 565 24.03 -4.36 -5.91
C ARG A 565 24.28 -5.88 -5.98
N ARG A 566 23.37 -6.68 -5.43
CA ARG A 566 23.42 -8.15 -5.53
C ARG A 566 23.29 -8.64 -6.98
N TYR A 567 22.36 -8.09 -7.75
CA TYR A 567 22.25 -8.38 -9.19
C TYR A 567 23.42 -7.81 -10.00
N GLY A 568 24.07 -6.76 -9.49
CA GLY A 568 25.27 -6.13 -10.03
C GLY A 568 25.02 -5.01 -11.05
N SER A 569 23.78 -4.80 -11.50
CA SER A 569 23.37 -3.64 -12.29
C SER A 569 21.84 -3.51 -12.34
N ILE A 570 21.34 -2.33 -12.70
CA ILE A 570 19.90 -2.11 -12.97
C ILE A 570 19.43 -3.01 -14.11
N HIS A 571 20.23 -3.19 -15.16
CA HIS A 571 19.90 -4.05 -16.30
C HIS A 571 19.62 -5.49 -15.87
N LYS A 572 20.53 -6.09 -15.10
CA LYS A 572 20.37 -7.45 -14.56
C LYS A 572 19.20 -7.58 -13.60
N ALA A 573 18.89 -6.53 -12.82
CA ALA A 573 17.73 -6.53 -11.93
C ALA A 573 16.41 -6.54 -12.71
N VAL A 574 16.35 -5.87 -13.86
CA VAL A 574 15.20 -5.92 -14.78
C VAL A 574 15.09 -7.30 -15.45
N GLU A 575 16.21 -7.85 -15.96
CA GLU A 575 16.23 -9.20 -16.57
C GLU A 575 15.82 -10.31 -15.59
N ALA A 576 16.22 -10.19 -14.32
CA ALA A 576 15.82 -11.10 -13.25
C ALA A 576 14.35 -10.94 -12.82
N GLY A 577 13.63 -9.94 -13.34
CA GLY A 577 12.23 -9.66 -12.99
C GLY A 577 12.04 -9.05 -11.61
N PHE A 578 13.11 -8.51 -10.99
CA PHE A 578 13.01 -7.79 -9.71
C PHE A 578 12.31 -6.43 -9.91
N VAL A 579 12.75 -5.67 -10.93
CA VAL A 579 12.08 -4.43 -11.35
C VAL A 579 11.18 -4.75 -12.54
N LYS A 580 9.87 -4.56 -12.38
CA LYS A 580 8.86 -4.98 -13.39
C LYS A 580 8.20 -3.81 -14.12
N THR A 581 8.30 -2.61 -13.58
CA THR A 581 7.65 -1.39 -14.08
C THR A 581 8.49 -0.16 -13.68
N GLY A 582 8.13 1.03 -14.16
CA GLY A 582 8.79 2.28 -13.79
C GLY A 582 9.72 2.84 -14.87
N VAL A 583 10.33 3.99 -14.57
CA VAL A 583 11.21 4.74 -15.47
C VAL A 583 12.43 3.92 -15.87
N MET A 584 13.13 3.31 -14.90
CA MET A 584 14.34 2.53 -15.14
C MET A 584 14.04 1.24 -15.92
N TYR A 585 12.88 0.61 -15.64
CA TYR A 585 12.41 -0.55 -16.40
C TYR A 585 12.19 -0.22 -17.88
N GLU A 586 11.50 0.90 -18.17
CA GLU A 586 11.25 1.32 -19.55
C GLU A 586 12.54 1.75 -20.25
N CYS A 587 13.49 2.37 -19.54
CA CYS A 587 14.80 2.68 -20.11
C CYS A 587 15.55 1.40 -20.54
N VAL A 588 15.56 0.37 -19.71
CA VAL A 588 16.22 -0.91 -20.03
C VAL A 588 15.47 -1.63 -21.17
N THR A 589 14.16 -1.75 -21.07
CA THR A 589 13.33 -2.50 -22.04
C THR A 589 13.36 -1.89 -23.44
N ASN A 590 13.38 -0.55 -23.53
CA ASN A 590 13.39 0.17 -24.80
C ASN A 590 14.81 0.58 -25.25
N ASN A 591 15.87 0.08 -24.58
CA ASN A 591 17.27 0.39 -24.85
C ASN A 591 17.58 1.91 -24.87
N ILE A 592 16.97 2.67 -23.97
CA ILE A 592 17.23 4.10 -23.81
C ILE A 592 18.46 4.30 -22.93
N PRO A 593 19.53 4.97 -23.43
CA PRO A 593 20.72 5.22 -22.65
C PRO A 593 20.42 6.18 -21.48
N PHE A 594 20.86 5.79 -20.29
CA PHE A 594 20.79 6.63 -19.10
C PHE A 594 22.17 6.81 -18.45
N VAL A 595 22.38 7.97 -17.83
CA VAL A 595 23.60 8.25 -17.05
C VAL A 595 23.21 8.74 -15.67
N LEU A 596 23.70 8.04 -14.64
CA LEU A 596 23.48 8.38 -13.24
C LEU A 596 24.76 9.00 -12.67
N ALA A 597 24.80 10.33 -12.55
CA ALA A 597 25.94 11.03 -11.96
C ALA A 597 25.89 10.93 -10.44
N GLY A 598 27.01 10.52 -9.84
CA GLY A 598 27.16 10.42 -8.40
C GLY A 598 27.09 11.77 -7.68
N SER A 599 26.80 11.74 -6.39
CA SER A 599 26.77 12.91 -5.52
C SER A 599 27.22 12.56 -4.10
N ILE A 600 27.60 13.59 -3.33
CA ILE A 600 28.11 13.39 -1.96
C ILE A 600 27.05 12.82 -0.99
N ARG A 601 25.76 12.88 -1.36
CA ARG A 601 24.64 12.41 -0.55
C ARG A 601 24.17 10.99 -0.91
N ASP A 602 24.86 10.30 -1.81
CA ASP A 602 24.34 9.04 -2.34
C ASP A 602 24.48 7.87 -1.35
N ASP A 603 23.37 7.17 -1.12
CA ASP A 603 23.30 5.91 -0.38
C ASP A 603 23.60 4.72 -1.31
N GLY A 604 24.41 3.77 -0.85
CA GLY A 604 24.94 2.67 -1.65
C GLY A 604 26.36 2.95 -2.16
N PRO A 605 26.53 3.52 -3.38
CA PRO A 605 25.53 3.82 -4.42
C PRO A 605 25.11 2.56 -5.20
N LEU A 606 24.17 2.73 -6.15
CA LEU A 606 23.89 1.70 -7.17
C LEU A 606 25.15 1.43 -8.02
N PRO A 607 25.33 0.19 -8.54
CA PRO A 607 26.49 -0.16 -9.39
C PRO A 607 26.61 0.72 -10.64
N ASP A 608 25.48 1.14 -11.21
CA ASP A 608 25.39 1.97 -12.42
C ASP A 608 25.72 3.46 -12.18
N THR A 609 25.84 3.89 -10.91
CA THR A 609 26.13 5.28 -10.56
C THR A 609 27.60 5.62 -10.79
N VAL A 610 27.85 6.61 -11.64
CA VAL A 610 29.20 7.07 -12.00
C VAL A 610 29.71 8.04 -10.94
N MET A 611 30.55 7.53 -10.02
CA MET A 611 31.13 8.31 -8.91
C MET A 611 32.30 9.20 -9.32
N ASP A 612 32.98 8.90 -10.43
CA ASP A 612 33.94 9.83 -11.03
C ASP A 612 33.18 10.93 -11.77
N LEU A 613 33.13 12.13 -11.17
CA LEU A 613 32.38 13.25 -11.70
C LEU A 613 32.95 13.78 -13.03
N LEU A 614 34.23 13.59 -13.31
CA LEU A 614 34.81 14.00 -14.60
C LEU A 614 34.27 13.09 -15.72
N GLU A 615 34.22 11.79 -15.44
CA GLU A 615 33.64 10.81 -16.35
C GLU A 615 32.13 11.01 -16.50
N ALA A 616 31.42 11.28 -15.40
CA ALA A 616 29.98 11.58 -15.45
C ALA A 616 29.68 12.79 -16.34
N GLN A 617 30.47 13.87 -16.24
CA GLN A 617 30.32 15.05 -17.10
C GLN A 617 30.62 14.74 -18.58
N ARG A 618 31.63 13.89 -18.87
CA ARG A 618 31.93 13.43 -20.22
C ARG A 618 30.74 12.67 -20.81
N LEU A 619 30.20 11.71 -20.07
CA LEU A 619 29.04 10.91 -20.49
C LEU A 619 27.79 11.78 -20.68
N TYR A 620 27.52 12.73 -19.78
CA TYR A 620 26.44 13.71 -19.95
C TYR A 620 26.59 14.49 -21.26
N SER A 621 27.79 15.01 -21.54
CA SER A 621 28.07 15.78 -22.76
C SER A 621 27.86 14.95 -24.02
N GLU A 622 28.17 13.65 -23.99
CA GLU A 622 27.91 12.73 -25.10
C GLU A 622 26.42 12.49 -25.34
N GLN A 623 25.64 12.34 -24.27
CA GLN A 623 24.20 12.18 -24.36
C GLN A 623 23.48 13.45 -24.81
N ILE A 624 23.98 14.65 -24.45
CA ILE A 624 23.41 15.93 -24.86
C ILE A 624 23.70 16.25 -26.33
N ARG A 625 24.74 15.65 -26.92
CA ARG A 625 25.13 15.93 -28.31
C ARG A 625 23.96 15.67 -29.27
N ASN A 626 23.70 16.65 -30.14
CA ASN A 626 22.61 16.65 -31.12
C ASN A 626 21.20 16.54 -30.52
N ALA A 627 20.99 16.97 -29.27
CA ALA A 627 19.65 17.10 -28.71
C ALA A 627 18.88 18.22 -29.42
N ASP A 628 17.65 17.94 -29.84
CA ASP A 628 16.71 18.94 -30.35
C ASP A 628 16.03 19.70 -29.19
N MET A 629 15.78 18.98 -28.10
CA MET A 629 15.14 19.50 -26.91
C MET A 629 15.68 18.80 -25.66
N ILE A 630 15.76 19.57 -24.56
CA ILE A 630 16.08 19.05 -23.23
C ILE A 630 14.95 19.40 -22.27
N LEU A 631 14.37 18.37 -21.66
CA LEU A 631 13.34 18.50 -20.65
C LEU A 631 13.95 18.31 -19.26
N MET A 632 13.98 19.37 -18.46
CA MET A 632 14.56 19.43 -17.13
C MET A 632 13.46 19.39 -16.07
N LEU A 633 13.40 18.30 -15.31
CA LEU A 633 12.33 17.94 -14.38
C LEU A 633 12.84 17.93 -12.93
N SER A 634 12.67 19.05 -12.22
CA SER A 634 12.93 19.21 -10.78
C SER A 634 14.24 18.59 -10.27
N SER A 635 15.33 18.80 -11.01
CA SER A 635 16.62 18.15 -10.74
C SER A 635 17.74 19.09 -10.28
N MET A 636 17.43 20.39 -10.15
CA MET A 636 18.30 21.51 -9.75
C MET A 636 19.76 21.39 -10.23
N LEU A 637 20.60 20.66 -9.48
CA LEU A 637 22.01 20.40 -9.78
C LEU A 637 22.22 19.81 -11.18
N HIS A 638 21.47 18.77 -11.55
CA HIS A 638 21.63 18.13 -12.85
C HIS A 638 21.15 19.06 -13.97
N SER A 639 20.00 19.73 -13.80
CA SER A 639 19.49 20.73 -14.76
C SER A 639 20.52 21.84 -15.03
N ILE A 640 21.17 22.37 -13.99
CA ILE A 640 22.22 23.39 -14.12
C ILE A 640 23.45 22.84 -14.82
N GLY A 641 23.89 21.62 -14.48
CA GLY A 641 25.00 20.96 -15.16
C GLY A 641 24.73 20.78 -16.66
N VAL A 642 23.55 20.24 -17.00
CA VAL A 642 23.09 20.04 -18.38
C VAL A 642 23.01 21.36 -19.14
N GLY A 643 22.43 22.40 -18.53
CA GLY A 643 22.37 23.73 -19.14
C GLY A 643 23.74 24.30 -19.48
N ASN A 644 24.79 24.03 -18.69
CA ASN A 644 26.15 24.49 -18.97
C ASN A 644 26.83 23.76 -20.13
N MET A 645 26.45 22.50 -20.37
CA MET A 645 27.00 21.66 -21.42
C MET A 645 26.25 21.80 -22.75
N THR A 646 25.13 22.52 -22.75
CA THR A 646 24.22 22.61 -23.90
C THR A 646 24.56 23.83 -24.78
N PRO A 647 24.79 23.65 -26.09
CA PRO A 647 25.00 24.77 -27.00
C PRO A 647 23.69 25.53 -27.27
N ALA A 648 23.78 26.76 -27.78
CA ALA A 648 22.62 27.51 -28.28
C ALA A 648 21.97 26.79 -29.48
N GLY A 649 20.66 26.97 -29.68
CA GLY A 649 19.89 26.28 -30.73
C GLY A 649 19.20 25.00 -30.25
N VAL A 650 19.41 24.60 -28.99
CA VAL A 650 18.71 23.50 -28.34
C VAL A 650 17.59 24.08 -27.47
N LYS A 651 16.35 23.62 -27.69
CA LYS A 651 15.21 24.04 -26.88
C LYS A 651 15.32 23.49 -25.47
N MET A 652 15.15 24.34 -24.48
CA MET A 652 15.25 23.94 -23.07
C MET A 652 13.95 24.20 -22.34
N VAL A 653 13.36 23.17 -21.75
CA VAL A 653 12.15 23.28 -20.93
C VAL A 653 12.53 22.97 -19.49
N CYS A 654 12.40 23.96 -18.60
CA CYS A 654 12.67 23.80 -17.18
C CYS A 654 11.38 23.81 -16.38
N VAL A 655 11.12 22.72 -15.64
CA VAL A 655 9.98 22.57 -14.73
C VAL A 655 10.51 22.36 -13.33
N ASP A 656 10.21 23.28 -12.41
CA ASP A 656 10.57 23.17 -11.00
C ASP A 656 9.56 23.95 -10.15
N ILE A 657 9.24 23.46 -8.95
CA ILE A 657 8.35 24.19 -8.04
C ILE A 657 9.05 25.43 -7.46
N ASN A 658 10.38 25.42 -7.41
CA ASN A 658 11.17 26.53 -6.90
C ASN A 658 11.47 27.53 -8.04
N PRO A 659 10.90 28.75 -7.99
CA PRO A 659 11.12 29.75 -9.04
C PRO A 659 12.60 30.14 -9.18
N ALA A 660 13.41 30.04 -8.12
CA ALA A 660 14.82 30.39 -8.18
C ALA A 660 15.61 29.51 -9.17
N VAL A 661 15.27 28.22 -9.25
CA VAL A 661 15.94 27.28 -10.16
C VAL A 661 15.56 27.59 -11.61
N VAL A 662 14.26 27.81 -11.84
CA VAL A 662 13.73 28.17 -13.15
C VAL A 662 14.36 29.46 -13.66
N THR A 663 14.41 30.51 -12.83
CA THR A 663 15.06 31.79 -13.17
C THR A 663 16.54 31.60 -13.47
N LYS A 664 17.27 30.81 -12.67
CA LYS A 664 18.71 30.57 -12.89
C LYS A 664 19.04 29.86 -14.21
N LEU A 665 18.11 29.09 -14.76
CA LEU A 665 18.27 28.42 -16.04
C LEU A 665 17.83 29.32 -17.19
N SER A 666 16.72 30.04 -17.04
CA SER A 666 16.24 31.03 -18.00
C SER A 666 17.21 32.20 -18.20
N ASP A 667 17.94 32.61 -17.15
CA ASP A 667 18.88 33.73 -17.20
C ASP A 667 20.20 33.41 -17.94
N ARG A 668 20.47 32.15 -18.28
CA ARG A 668 21.75 31.73 -18.92
C ARG A 668 21.81 31.97 -20.44
N GLY A 669 20.97 32.88 -20.96
CA GLY A 669 21.18 33.48 -22.28
C GLY A 669 20.75 32.62 -23.48
N SER A 670 20.05 31.52 -23.26
CA SER A 670 19.39 30.78 -24.33
C SER A 670 18.09 31.49 -24.72
N VAL A 671 18.04 32.06 -25.92
CA VAL A 671 16.83 32.67 -26.51
C VAL A 671 15.65 31.67 -26.61
N GLU A 672 15.91 30.39 -26.37
CA GLU A 672 15.02 29.24 -26.58
C GLU A 672 14.65 28.48 -25.28
N SER A 673 14.79 29.10 -24.10
CA SER A 673 14.40 28.47 -22.82
C SER A 673 12.98 28.84 -22.38
N VAL A 674 12.17 27.83 -22.03
CA VAL A 674 10.85 27.96 -21.42
C VAL A 674 10.91 27.49 -19.96
N GLY A 675 10.51 28.35 -19.03
CA GLY A 675 10.46 28.05 -17.61
C GLY A 675 9.02 27.91 -17.11
N VAL A 676 8.73 26.82 -16.38
CA VAL A 676 7.42 26.56 -15.77
C VAL A 676 7.59 26.32 -14.28
N VAL A 677 6.97 27.20 -13.48
CA VAL A 677 6.94 27.06 -12.02
C VAL A 677 5.66 26.31 -11.63
N THR A 678 5.78 25.00 -11.38
CA THR A 678 4.64 24.12 -11.05
C THR A 678 5.12 22.80 -10.45
N ASP A 679 4.18 22.01 -9.95
CA ASP A 679 4.43 20.63 -9.55
C ASP A 679 4.77 19.77 -10.78
N VAL A 680 5.89 19.05 -10.72
CA VAL A 680 6.40 18.29 -11.87
C VAL A 680 5.53 17.07 -12.20
N GLY A 681 4.86 16.48 -11.19
CA GLY A 681 3.91 15.39 -11.39
C GLY A 681 2.67 15.86 -12.14
N LEU A 682 2.11 16.99 -11.71
CA LEU A 682 1.00 17.66 -12.40
C LEU A 682 1.37 18.02 -13.83
N PHE A 683 2.53 18.62 -14.05
CA PHE A 683 3.03 18.95 -15.39
C PHE A 683 3.09 17.72 -16.29
N LEU A 684 3.70 16.62 -15.82
CA LEU A 684 3.80 15.38 -16.59
C LEU A 684 2.44 14.74 -16.85
N SER A 685 1.52 14.80 -15.89
CA SER A 685 0.15 14.32 -16.04
C SER A 685 -0.59 15.05 -17.15
N LEU A 686 -0.59 16.39 -17.11
CA LEU A 686 -1.20 17.23 -18.15
C LEU A 686 -0.55 17.00 -19.52
N LEU A 687 0.79 16.88 -19.55
CA LEU A 687 1.54 16.63 -20.78
C LEU A 687 1.12 15.31 -21.44
N VAL A 688 1.07 14.22 -20.67
CA VAL A 688 0.63 12.91 -21.17
C VAL A 688 -0.83 12.92 -21.60
N GLN A 689 -1.71 13.59 -20.85
CA GLN A 689 -3.11 13.73 -21.25
C GLN A 689 -3.24 14.46 -22.59
N GLN A 690 -2.45 15.51 -22.81
CA GLN A 690 -2.48 16.25 -24.06
C GLN A 690 -1.89 15.46 -25.22
N LEU A 691 -0.78 14.75 -25.03
CA LEU A 691 -0.22 13.85 -26.04
C LEU A 691 -1.21 12.74 -26.42
N LYS A 692 -1.91 12.14 -25.46
CA LYS A 692 -2.94 11.12 -25.72
C LYS A 692 -4.11 11.66 -26.55
N LYS A 693 -4.55 12.90 -26.30
CA LYS A 693 -5.57 13.57 -27.12
C LYS A 693 -5.08 13.78 -28.56
N MET A 694 -3.81 14.12 -28.74
CA MET A 694 -3.20 14.35 -30.05
C MET A 694 -2.93 13.05 -30.85
N ASP A 695 -2.57 11.96 -30.18
CA ASP A 695 -2.30 10.65 -30.79
C ASP A 695 -3.58 9.82 -31.02
N SER A 696 -4.71 10.20 -30.42
CA SER A 696 -6.02 9.58 -30.71
C SER A 696 -6.46 9.92 -32.14
N PRO A 697 -6.78 8.94 -33.00
CA PRO A 697 -7.29 9.22 -34.34
C PRO A 697 -8.59 10.02 -34.19
N VAL A 698 -8.64 11.21 -34.78
CA VAL A 698 -9.89 11.93 -34.98
C VAL A 698 -10.81 10.98 -35.72
N ALA A 699 -11.91 10.57 -35.09
CA ALA A 699 -13.00 9.92 -35.78
C ALA A 699 -13.50 10.92 -36.82
N VAL A 700 -13.01 10.81 -38.05
CA VAL A 700 -13.55 11.52 -39.20
C VAL A 700 -14.93 10.90 -39.41
N GLY A 701 -15.93 11.53 -38.82
CA GLY A 701 -17.33 11.24 -39.12
C GLY A 701 -17.55 11.46 -40.61
N VAL A 702 -17.82 10.37 -41.32
CA VAL A 702 -18.49 10.38 -42.62
C VAL A 702 -19.90 9.88 -42.37
#